data_AF-A0A932SLM8-F1
#
_entry.id   AF-A0A932SLM8-F1
#
_cell.length_a   1.000
_cell.length_b   1.000
_cell.length_c   1.000
_cell.angle_alpha   90.00
_cell.angle_beta   90.00
_cell.angle_gamma   90.00
#
_symmetry.space_group_name_H-M   'P 1'
#
loop_
_entity.id
_entity.type
_entity.pdbx_description
1 polymer ?
#
loop_
_entity_poly.entity_id
_entity_poly.type
_entity_poly.pdbx_seq_one_letter_code
_entity_poly.pdbx_strand_id
1 'polypeptide(L)'
;MLPDSSPPADETATRALFAGIQTRLEPPLDAKLRIQRRILRTIEAPAVLKEVRRLVEPSAAMQGRTWRAIAARLANLSSPIVRPAGMFWQNLRGVLTPENGAREHIWTRLTSRLHPAEKTIFSPLRWAAVCAVFVLLARVTAFLMLPPTTIAESPILLLPKGDAFLSVGDGKLLQQVTAQEVEIKHAAVIQTGNRSSATLLLRDRAVVRLDANTTIALDDVTDTLRPATLPSHTLTFVSGRIWVQSFLPSGLPGVTIATAQGNVIVHEGSVSMASASDAHGNGIITVLVADRRATIVHGAKKIPLVAGERTALAGAPLLVKKMMDKEYADAWVRSNLSLDAVHQQEIVALQQRRRVASAGILPNSLFYPVKRAMEKVDLALTLSPQARVEKQLLHADTRLSEAAALLNEGNTDASGPLHDYRAAILAVADGTGSNVGFHNLVQTQLAQTAADVAALETGNKAYPLKVAVLETTAAVPGSSLKPEDVQGMLVVDALAAIKHTVEAGDLAKAKADFENLQSQSSLTDLERALPEDVRNEADSTFTNLAITLGDEKKAATIVQVPALSTSLSDAEVLQSLRRIRTYKGARGQYNQFVLEMRMIKQRHRDDEGRVLRLLLRYPPSEDVRHFAELEVRRLHQELLLNKAKGGTGAVQTATGPSL
;
A
#
# COMPACT_ATOMS: atom_id res chain seq x y z
N MET A 1 33.01 -22.32 -74.56
CA MET A 1 31.97 -23.23 -75.08
C MET A 1 31.20 -23.75 -73.87
N LEU A 2 29.99 -23.22 -73.67
CA LEU A 2 29.08 -23.56 -72.57
C LEU A 2 28.11 -24.66 -73.01
N PRO A 3 27.77 -25.65 -72.17
CA PRO A 3 26.63 -26.53 -72.40
C PRO A 3 25.44 -26.20 -71.47
N ASP A 4 24.28 -26.29 -72.10
CA ASP A 4 22.92 -26.63 -71.66
C ASP A 4 22.38 -26.25 -70.27
N SER A 5 21.34 -25.41 -70.35
CA SER A 5 20.32 -25.15 -69.35
C SER A 5 19.27 -26.27 -69.27
N SER A 6 19.12 -26.86 -68.08
CA SER A 6 18.00 -27.72 -67.70
C SER A 6 16.69 -26.92 -67.50
N PRO A 7 15.50 -27.52 -67.71
CA PRO A 7 14.21 -26.83 -67.56
C PRO A 7 13.78 -26.66 -66.08
N PRO A 8 12.90 -25.69 -65.76
CA PRO A 8 12.50 -25.37 -64.39
C PRO A 8 11.52 -26.40 -63.80
N ALA A 9 11.73 -26.70 -62.51
CA ALA A 9 10.90 -27.57 -61.70
C ALA A 9 9.51 -26.96 -61.39
N ASP A 10 8.51 -27.57 -62.02
CA ASP A 10 7.17 -27.92 -61.52
C ASP A 10 6.45 -27.00 -60.51
N GLU A 11 5.84 -25.94 -61.05
CA GLU A 11 4.93 -25.00 -60.38
C GLU A 11 3.60 -25.65 -59.93
N THR A 12 3.31 -26.88 -60.39
CA THR A 12 2.04 -27.57 -60.09
C THR A 12 2.07 -28.25 -58.73
N ALA A 13 3.23 -28.74 -58.30
CA ALA A 13 3.41 -29.39 -56.99
C ALA A 13 3.27 -28.39 -55.83
N THR A 14 3.76 -27.17 -55.98
CA THR A 14 3.64 -26.10 -54.98
C THR A 14 2.19 -25.62 -54.84
N ARG A 15 1.44 -25.51 -55.94
CA ARG A 15 0.01 -25.11 -55.88
C ARG A 15 -0.87 -26.16 -55.20
N ALA A 16 -0.60 -27.45 -55.39
CA ALA A 16 -1.33 -28.53 -54.72
C ALA A 16 -1.10 -28.53 -53.19
N LEU A 17 0.12 -28.22 -52.77
CA LEU A 17 0.51 -28.19 -51.35
C LEU A 17 -0.14 -27.01 -50.61
N PHE A 18 -0.23 -25.83 -51.25
CA PHE A 18 -0.93 -24.68 -50.68
C PHE A 18 -2.45 -24.87 -50.60
N ALA A 19 -3.09 -25.51 -51.59
CA ALA A 19 -4.53 -25.82 -51.54
C ALA A 19 -4.89 -26.79 -50.40
N GLY A 20 -4.00 -27.74 -50.07
CA GLY A 20 -4.17 -28.68 -48.95
C GLY A 20 -4.00 -28.03 -47.57
N ILE A 21 -3.15 -27.01 -47.45
CA ILE A 21 -2.98 -26.25 -46.21
C ILE A 21 -4.16 -25.30 -45.97
N GLN A 22 -4.67 -24.68 -47.04
CA GLN A 22 -5.80 -23.75 -46.97
C GLN A 22 -7.10 -24.44 -46.52
N THR A 23 -7.31 -25.68 -46.96
CA THR A 23 -8.45 -26.51 -46.53
C THR A 23 -8.34 -27.02 -45.09
N ARG A 24 -7.12 -27.13 -44.53
CA ARG A 24 -6.90 -27.52 -43.12
C ARG A 24 -6.93 -26.35 -42.14
N LEU A 25 -6.78 -25.12 -42.61
CA LEU A 25 -6.80 -23.90 -41.79
C LEU A 25 -8.18 -23.24 -41.71
N GLU A 26 -9.15 -23.67 -42.52
CA GLU A 26 -10.52 -23.21 -42.37
C GLU A 26 -11.22 -23.90 -41.21
N PRO A 27 -11.61 -23.16 -40.13
CA PRO A 27 -12.33 -23.77 -39.03
C PRO A 27 -13.67 -24.33 -39.55
N PRO A 28 -14.10 -25.51 -39.06
CA PRO A 28 -15.35 -26.13 -39.48
C PRO A 28 -16.52 -25.18 -39.27
N LEU A 29 -17.54 -25.30 -40.12
CA LEU A 29 -18.70 -24.40 -40.16
C LEU A 29 -19.34 -24.21 -38.77
N ASP A 30 -19.35 -25.27 -37.97
CA ASP A 30 -19.89 -25.25 -36.59
C ASP A 30 -19.04 -24.43 -35.61
N ALA A 31 -17.73 -24.32 -35.83
CA ALA A 31 -16.85 -23.46 -35.05
C ALA A 31 -17.06 -21.99 -35.46
N LYS A 32 -17.17 -21.71 -36.77
CA LYS A 32 -17.53 -20.38 -37.28
C LYS A 32 -18.88 -19.93 -36.71
N LEU A 33 -19.91 -20.79 -36.72
CA LEU A 33 -21.24 -20.50 -36.19
C LEU A 33 -21.24 -20.34 -34.65
N ARG A 34 -20.44 -21.11 -33.90
CA ARG A 34 -20.29 -20.91 -32.45
C ARG A 34 -19.61 -19.60 -32.10
N ILE A 35 -18.54 -19.24 -32.81
CA ILE A 35 -17.85 -17.96 -32.65
C ILE A 35 -18.79 -16.81 -33.02
N GLN A 36 -19.51 -16.94 -34.14
CA GLN A 36 -20.47 -15.93 -34.58
C GLN A 36 -21.64 -15.77 -33.60
N ARG A 37 -22.20 -16.86 -33.04
CA ARG A 37 -23.22 -16.78 -31.98
C ARG A 37 -22.68 -16.18 -30.68
N ARG A 38 -21.42 -16.46 -30.32
CA ARG A 38 -20.77 -15.85 -29.14
C ARG A 38 -20.55 -14.36 -29.34
N ILE A 39 -20.08 -13.97 -30.53
CA ILE A 39 -19.90 -12.56 -30.93
C ILE A 39 -21.25 -11.85 -30.96
N LEU A 40 -22.27 -12.43 -31.60
CA LEU A 40 -23.61 -11.85 -31.66
C LEU A 40 -24.26 -11.73 -30.27
N ARG A 41 -24.13 -12.73 -29.39
CA ARG A 41 -24.58 -12.60 -27.98
C ARG A 41 -23.83 -11.53 -27.19
N THR A 42 -22.59 -11.22 -27.55
CA THR A 42 -21.78 -10.17 -26.88
C THR A 42 -22.06 -8.79 -27.50
N ILE A 43 -22.50 -8.74 -28.75
CA ILE A 43 -22.86 -7.53 -29.51
C ILE A 43 -24.36 -7.18 -29.35
N GLU A 44 -25.21 -8.11 -28.91
CA GLU A 44 -26.61 -7.91 -28.56
C GLU A 44 -26.82 -7.10 -27.26
N ALA A 45 -26.17 -5.93 -27.17
CA ALA A 45 -26.59 -4.83 -26.31
C ALA A 45 -27.19 -3.66 -27.15
N PRO A 46 -28.21 -3.90 -28.02
CA PRO A 46 -28.85 -2.83 -28.79
C PRO A 46 -29.56 -1.82 -27.89
N ALA A 47 -29.94 -2.21 -26.66
CA ALA A 47 -30.47 -1.30 -25.66
C ALA A 47 -29.43 -0.24 -25.25
N VAL A 48 -28.21 -0.66 -24.88
CA VAL A 48 -27.13 0.26 -24.48
C VAL A 48 -26.71 1.17 -25.62
N LEU A 49 -26.62 0.67 -26.86
CA LEU A 49 -26.30 1.50 -28.02
C LEU A 49 -27.41 2.49 -28.40
N LYS A 50 -28.70 2.12 -28.21
CA LYS A 50 -29.84 3.05 -28.36
C LYS A 50 -29.87 4.10 -27.25
N GLU A 51 -29.57 3.72 -26.00
CA GLU A 51 -29.46 4.61 -24.85
C GLU A 51 -28.33 5.62 -25.06
N VAL A 52 -27.14 5.12 -25.45
CA VAL A 52 -25.97 5.94 -25.77
C VAL A 52 -26.27 6.87 -26.94
N ARG A 53 -26.92 6.40 -28.01
CA ARG A 53 -27.32 7.28 -29.13
C ARG A 53 -28.27 8.40 -28.69
N ARG A 54 -29.24 8.09 -27.83
CA ARG A 54 -30.20 9.06 -27.29
C ARG A 54 -29.54 10.06 -26.32
N LEU A 55 -28.53 9.65 -25.58
CA LEU A 55 -27.75 10.50 -24.66
C LEU A 55 -26.64 11.31 -25.37
N VAL A 56 -26.14 10.81 -26.51
CA VAL A 56 -25.02 11.37 -27.26
C VAL A 56 -25.45 12.23 -28.44
N GLU A 57 -26.70 12.16 -28.93
CA GLU A 57 -27.21 13.13 -29.93
C GLU A 57 -27.23 14.54 -29.30
N PRO A 58 -26.21 15.38 -29.57
CA PRO A 58 -26.10 16.66 -28.88
C PRO A 58 -27.12 17.60 -29.51
N SER A 59 -27.86 18.34 -28.69
CA SER A 59 -28.78 19.37 -29.21
C SER A 59 -28.00 20.35 -30.10
N ALA A 60 -28.63 20.88 -31.14
CA ALA A 60 -27.98 21.81 -32.08
C ALA A 60 -27.31 23.00 -31.36
N ALA A 61 -27.91 23.45 -30.24
CA ALA A 61 -27.34 24.47 -29.37
C ALA A 61 -26.06 24.02 -28.65
N MET A 62 -26.01 22.76 -28.19
CA MET A 62 -24.84 22.18 -27.53
C MET A 62 -23.69 21.99 -28.52
N GLN A 63 -23.96 21.45 -29.72
CA GLN A 63 -22.96 21.33 -30.80
C GLN A 63 -22.32 22.69 -31.13
N GLY A 64 -23.13 23.74 -31.23
CA GLY A 64 -22.64 25.09 -31.47
C GLY A 64 -21.78 25.67 -30.33
N ARG A 65 -21.99 25.23 -29.07
CA ARG A 65 -21.18 25.64 -27.91
C ARG A 65 -19.87 24.86 -27.82
N THR A 66 -19.89 23.54 -28.01
CA THR A 66 -18.66 22.72 -28.01
C THR A 66 -17.73 23.14 -29.14
N TRP A 67 -18.26 23.40 -30.34
CA TRP A 67 -17.44 23.90 -31.44
C TRP A 67 -16.85 25.29 -31.18
N ARG A 68 -17.58 26.18 -30.51
CA ARG A 68 -17.03 27.48 -30.08
C ARG A 68 -15.94 27.32 -29.02
N ALA A 69 -16.10 26.41 -28.07
CA ALA A 69 -15.10 26.13 -27.04
C ALA A 69 -13.83 25.48 -27.61
N ILE A 70 -13.98 24.53 -28.55
CA ILE A 70 -12.86 23.92 -29.28
C ILE A 70 -12.14 24.96 -30.13
N ALA A 71 -12.89 25.80 -30.87
CA ALA A 71 -12.31 26.88 -31.66
C ALA A 71 -11.56 27.92 -30.80
N ALA A 72 -12.10 28.28 -29.63
CA ALA A 72 -11.45 29.21 -28.71
C ALA A 72 -10.17 28.62 -28.07
N ARG A 73 -10.18 27.33 -27.69
CA ARG A 73 -8.97 26.65 -27.18
C ARG A 73 -7.89 26.53 -28.24
N LEU A 74 -8.27 26.26 -29.49
CA LEU A 74 -7.33 26.16 -30.61
C LEU A 74 -6.79 27.53 -31.04
N ALA A 75 -7.57 28.61 -30.90
CA ALA A 75 -7.11 29.97 -31.16
C ALA A 75 -5.99 30.41 -30.19
N ASN A 76 -5.97 29.90 -28.96
CA ASN A 76 -4.93 30.18 -27.97
C ASN A 76 -3.64 29.35 -28.15
N LEU A 77 -3.64 28.36 -29.06
CA LEU A 77 -2.48 27.50 -29.37
C LEU A 77 -1.64 28.02 -30.54
N SER A 78 -1.87 29.26 -30.99
CA SER A 78 -1.21 29.86 -32.15
C SER A 78 0.25 30.25 -31.90
N SER A 79 1.11 29.24 -31.80
CA SER A 79 2.53 29.34 -32.14
C SER A 79 2.69 29.50 -33.67
N PRO A 80 3.65 30.30 -34.15
CA PRO A 80 3.83 30.62 -35.58
C PRO A 80 4.19 29.41 -36.47
N ILE A 81 4.43 28.22 -35.92
CA ILE A 81 4.83 27.03 -36.68
C ILE A 81 3.62 26.26 -37.27
N VAL A 82 2.38 26.54 -36.86
CA VAL A 82 1.20 25.72 -37.24
C VAL A 82 0.14 26.52 -38.03
N ARG A 83 0.55 27.25 -39.07
CA ARG A 83 -0.39 27.88 -40.01
C ARG A 83 -1.18 26.92 -40.93
N PRO A 84 -0.77 25.66 -41.24
CA PRO A 84 -1.57 24.79 -42.10
C PRO A 84 -2.77 24.12 -41.40
N ALA A 85 -2.82 24.09 -40.06
CA ALA A 85 -3.86 23.34 -39.34
C ALA A 85 -5.26 23.97 -39.43
N GLY A 86 -5.35 25.29 -39.63
CA GLY A 86 -6.63 25.99 -39.74
C GLY A 86 -7.51 25.48 -40.89
N MET A 87 -6.91 25.19 -42.05
CA MET A 87 -7.63 24.65 -43.21
C MET A 87 -8.04 23.19 -43.01
N PHE A 88 -7.19 22.37 -42.39
CA PHE A 88 -7.52 20.98 -42.09
C PHE A 88 -8.77 20.88 -41.19
N TRP A 89 -8.86 21.70 -40.16
CA TRP A 89 -9.99 21.68 -39.22
C TRP A 89 -11.27 22.31 -39.78
N GLN A 90 -11.17 23.34 -40.62
CA GLN A 90 -12.33 23.86 -41.36
C GLN A 90 -12.88 22.84 -42.35
N ASN A 91 -12.01 22.11 -43.04
CA ASN A 91 -12.41 21.01 -43.92
C ASN A 91 -13.05 19.86 -43.13
N LEU A 92 -12.49 19.50 -41.96
CA LEU A 92 -13.06 18.47 -41.09
C LEU A 92 -14.45 18.88 -40.55
N ARG A 93 -14.63 20.15 -40.20
CA ARG A 93 -15.92 20.71 -39.76
C ARG A 93 -16.95 20.71 -40.90
N GLY A 94 -16.55 21.08 -42.12
CA GLY A 94 -17.43 21.02 -43.30
C GLY A 94 -17.87 19.59 -43.63
N VAL A 95 -17.01 18.60 -43.39
CA VAL A 95 -17.30 17.17 -43.63
C VAL A 95 -18.18 16.57 -42.52
N LEU A 96 -17.97 16.94 -41.25
CA LEU A 96 -18.67 16.35 -40.11
C LEU A 96 -20.00 17.06 -39.76
N THR A 97 -20.19 18.30 -40.20
CA THR A 97 -21.44 19.06 -40.04
C THR A 97 -21.86 19.69 -41.38
N PRO A 98 -22.36 18.91 -42.35
CA PRO A 98 -22.85 19.47 -43.61
C PRO A 98 -24.06 20.38 -43.35
N GLU A 99 -24.13 21.52 -44.03
CA GLU A 99 -25.29 22.42 -44.01
C GLU A 99 -26.57 21.65 -44.37
N ASN A 100 -27.72 22.08 -43.83
CA ASN A 100 -29.00 21.35 -43.97
C ASN A 100 -29.35 21.03 -45.44
N GLY A 101 -29.03 21.92 -46.38
CA GLY A 101 -29.18 21.68 -47.82
C GLY A 101 -28.21 20.64 -48.38
N ALA A 102 -26.95 20.61 -47.92
CA ALA A 102 -25.98 19.59 -48.30
C ALA A 102 -26.36 18.22 -47.73
N ARG A 103 -26.98 18.18 -46.55
CA ARG A 103 -27.51 16.94 -45.96
C ARG A 103 -28.65 16.38 -46.78
N GLU A 104 -29.59 17.21 -47.22
CA GLU A 104 -30.66 16.81 -48.16
C GLU A 104 -30.11 16.39 -49.52
N HIS A 105 -29.06 17.04 -50.02
CA HIS A 105 -28.43 16.68 -51.30
C HIS A 105 -27.61 15.38 -51.23
N ILE A 106 -26.92 15.15 -50.11
CA ILE A 106 -26.25 13.88 -49.82
C ILE A 106 -27.29 12.78 -49.63
N TRP A 107 -28.40 13.07 -48.94
CA TRP A 107 -29.44 12.08 -48.69
C TRP A 107 -30.20 11.75 -49.97
N THR A 108 -30.55 12.73 -50.81
CA THR A 108 -31.13 12.50 -52.14
C THR A 108 -30.16 11.78 -53.09
N ARG A 109 -28.85 12.03 -53.01
CA ARG A 109 -27.83 11.23 -53.74
C ARG A 109 -27.69 9.81 -53.20
N LEU A 110 -27.81 9.60 -51.90
CA LEU A 110 -27.76 8.26 -51.30
C LEU A 110 -29.05 7.49 -51.58
N THR A 111 -30.23 8.11 -51.45
CA THR A 111 -31.53 7.45 -51.74
C THR A 111 -31.73 7.21 -53.23
N SER A 112 -31.27 8.11 -54.12
CA SER A 112 -31.27 7.83 -55.56
C SER A 112 -30.31 6.70 -55.95
N ARG A 113 -29.19 6.52 -55.23
CA ARG A 113 -28.29 5.36 -55.36
C ARG A 113 -28.76 4.10 -54.62
N LEU A 114 -29.83 4.19 -53.82
CA LEU A 114 -30.52 3.08 -53.19
C LEU A 114 -31.71 2.58 -54.01
N HIS A 115 -31.82 2.97 -55.29
CA HIS A 115 -32.51 2.11 -56.25
C HIS A 115 -31.86 0.72 -56.21
N PRO A 116 -32.62 -0.37 -56.35
CA PRO A 116 -32.06 -1.72 -56.37
C PRO A 116 -31.20 -1.85 -57.62
N ALA A 117 -29.93 -1.46 -57.51
CA ALA A 117 -28.93 -1.68 -58.51
C ALA A 117 -28.81 -3.20 -58.67
N GLU A 118 -28.99 -3.67 -59.89
CA GLU A 118 -28.72 -5.03 -60.31
C GLU A 118 -27.44 -5.54 -59.63
N LYS A 119 -27.53 -6.76 -59.07
CA LYS A 119 -26.52 -7.48 -58.29
C LYS A 119 -25.10 -7.15 -58.73
N THR A 120 -24.53 -6.07 -58.19
CA THR A 120 -23.09 -5.86 -58.22
C THR A 120 -22.54 -6.82 -57.19
N ILE A 121 -21.74 -7.76 -57.67
CA ILE A 121 -21.04 -8.75 -56.85
C ILE A 121 -20.39 -8.00 -55.70
N PHE A 122 -20.94 -8.19 -54.49
CA PHE A 122 -20.50 -7.56 -53.26
C PHE A 122 -19.02 -7.85 -53.09
N SER A 123 -18.14 -6.89 -53.39
CA SER A 123 -16.72 -7.04 -53.14
C SER A 123 -16.50 -7.03 -51.63
N PRO A 124 -16.11 -8.15 -51.00
CA PRO A 124 -15.83 -8.20 -49.56
C PRO A 124 -14.74 -7.19 -49.15
N LEU A 125 -13.92 -6.75 -50.12
CA LEU A 125 -12.87 -5.76 -49.94
C LEU A 125 -13.39 -4.37 -49.51
N ARG A 126 -14.55 -3.93 -50.03
CA ARG A 126 -15.12 -2.61 -49.67
C ARG A 126 -15.62 -2.60 -48.22
N TRP A 127 -16.28 -3.68 -47.80
CA TRP A 127 -16.70 -3.83 -46.40
C TRP A 127 -15.50 -3.99 -45.47
N ALA A 128 -14.48 -4.75 -45.88
CA ALA A 128 -13.23 -4.82 -45.14
C ALA A 128 -12.56 -3.45 -44.97
N ALA A 129 -12.52 -2.63 -46.03
CA ALA A 129 -11.96 -1.29 -45.97
C ALA A 129 -12.77 -0.33 -45.08
N VAL A 130 -14.10 -0.35 -45.16
CA VAL A 130 -14.97 0.46 -44.29
C VAL A 130 -14.83 0.02 -42.83
N CYS A 131 -14.80 -1.29 -42.56
CA CYS A 131 -14.54 -1.82 -41.22
C CYS A 131 -13.15 -1.42 -40.72
N ALA A 132 -12.13 -1.46 -41.56
CA ALA A 132 -10.77 -1.04 -41.19
C ALA A 132 -10.71 0.46 -40.86
N VAL A 133 -11.35 1.31 -41.67
CA VAL A 133 -11.45 2.76 -41.39
C VAL A 133 -12.24 3.01 -40.11
N PHE A 134 -13.34 2.29 -39.89
CA PHE A 134 -14.12 2.42 -38.66
C PHE A 134 -13.33 1.99 -37.42
N VAL A 135 -12.61 0.87 -37.48
CA VAL A 135 -11.70 0.41 -36.41
C VAL A 135 -10.58 1.42 -36.16
N LEU A 136 -10.01 1.99 -37.22
CA LEU A 136 -8.99 3.03 -37.12
C LEU A 136 -9.55 4.29 -36.47
N LEU A 137 -10.73 4.73 -36.88
CA LEU A 137 -11.42 5.89 -36.31
C LEU A 137 -11.76 5.66 -34.84
N ALA A 138 -12.28 4.48 -34.49
CA ALA A 138 -12.56 4.09 -33.11
C ALA A 138 -11.29 4.09 -32.25
N ARG A 139 -10.17 3.60 -32.80
CA ARG A 139 -8.87 3.60 -32.11
C ARG A 139 -8.31 5.00 -31.92
N VAL A 140 -8.41 5.86 -32.94
CA VAL A 140 -7.95 7.26 -32.87
C VAL A 140 -8.83 8.09 -31.93
N THR A 141 -10.15 7.89 -31.96
CA THR A 141 -11.07 8.57 -31.03
C THR A 141 -10.89 8.09 -29.59
N ALA A 142 -10.61 6.80 -29.36
CA ALA A 142 -10.21 6.32 -28.04
C ALA A 142 -8.97 7.07 -27.53
N PHE A 143 -7.94 7.21 -28.37
CA PHE A 143 -6.71 7.90 -28.01
C PHE A 143 -6.88 9.41 -27.74
N LEU A 144 -7.84 10.06 -28.41
CA LEU A 144 -8.15 11.47 -28.21
C LEU A 144 -9.04 11.73 -26.98
N MET A 145 -9.89 10.77 -26.61
CA MET A 145 -10.86 10.90 -25.52
C MET A 145 -10.35 10.31 -24.19
N LEU A 146 -9.45 9.33 -24.26
CA LEU A 146 -8.76 8.74 -23.12
C LEU A 146 -7.36 9.37 -23.09
N PRO A 147 -7.15 10.49 -22.36
CA PRO A 147 -5.82 11.04 -22.24
C PRO A 147 -4.89 9.94 -21.71
N PRO A 148 -3.66 9.78 -22.25
CA PRO A 148 -2.69 8.92 -21.61
C PRO A 148 -2.55 9.40 -20.17
N THR A 149 -2.63 8.48 -19.21
CA THR A 149 -2.41 8.78 -17.81
C THR A 149 -0.95 9.17 -17.66
N THR A 150 -0.65 10.46 -17.82
CA THR A 150 0.65 11.02 -17.44
C THR A 150 0.62 11.15 -15.93
N ILE A 151 0.76 10.03 -15.23
CA ILE A 151 1.03 10.06 -13.80
C ILE A 151 2.43 10.66 -13.72
N ALA A 152 2.54 11.86 -13.15
CA ALA A 152 3.84 12.45 -12.87
C ALA A 152 4.56 11.49 -11.94
N GLU A 153 5.60 10.81 -12.45
CA GLU A 153 6.46 9.98 -11.63
C GLU A 153 7.02 10.84 -10.49
N SER A 154 6.98 10.33 -9.26
CA SER A 154 7.58 11.01 -8.12
C SER A 154 9.09 10.71 -8.17
N PRO A 155 9.96 11.70 -8.44
CA PRO A 155 11.40 11.46 -8.50
C PRO A 155 11.96 11.18 -7.11
N ILE A 156 13.15 10.56 -7.07
CA ILE A 156 13.95 10.53 -5.84
C ILE A 156 14.69 11.85 -5.73
N LEU A 157 14.42 12.61 -4.67
CA LEU A 157 14.95 13.97 -4.49
C LEU A 157 15.85 14.05 -3.27
N LEU A 158 17.01 14.66 -3.44
CA LEU A 158 17.90 15.07 -2.36
C LEU A 158 17.77 16.57 -2.11
N LEU A 159 17.42 16.93 -0.88
CA LEU A 159 17.26 18.29 -0.39
C LEU A 159 18.35 18.58 0.66
N PRO A 160 19.53 19.07 0.25
CA PRO A 160 20.61 19.39 1.18
C PRO A 160 20.34 20.67 1.97
N LYS A 161 20.76 20.68 3.23
CA LYS A 161 20.81 21.85 4.11
C LYS A 161 22.26 22.03 4.58
N GLY A 162 23.02 22.81 3.83
CA GLY A 162 24.46 22.99 4.01
C GLY A 162 25.29 22.07 3.12
N ASP A 163 26.51 21.75 3.55
CA ASP A 163 27.45 20.93 2.77
C ASP A 163 27.00 19.47 2.71
N ALA A 164 26.44 19.06 1.58
CA ALA A 164 26.19 17.65 1.25
C ALA A 164 27.05 17.24 0.06
N PHE A 165 27.53 16.01 0.09
CA PHE A 165 28.34 15.41 -0.96
C PHE A 165 27.60 14.22 -1.54
N LEU A 166 27.60 14.14 -2.86
CA LEU A 166 26.98 13.07 -3.64
C LEU A 166 28.05 12.43 -4.52
N SER A 167 28.14 11.11 -4.49
CA SER A 167 28.95 10.31 -5.41
C SER A 167 28.00 9.37 -6.16
N VAL A 168 27.98 9.45 -7.48
CA VAL A 168 27.06 8.69 -8.35
C VAL A 168 27.84 7.57 -9.07
N GLY A 169 27.38 6.32 -8.94
CA GLY A 169 28.03 5.13 -9.51
C GLY A 169 29.31 4.68 -8.78
N ASP A 170 30.13 3.84 -9.43
CA ASP A 170 31.43 3.35 -8.90
C ASP A 170 32.50 4.46 -8.77
N GLY A 171 32.14 5.70 -9.10
CA GLY A 171 33.01 6.86 -9.13
C GLY A 171 33.32 7.39 -7.73
N LYS A 172 34.51 7.07 -7.23
CA LYS A 172 35.07 7.45 -5.91
C LYS A 172 35.16 8.95 -5.60
N LEU A 173 34.67 9.84 -6.46
CA LEU A 173 34.74 11.29 -6.25
C LEU A 173 33.42 11.80 -5.66
N LEU A 174 33.47 12.23 -4.40
CA LEU A 174 32.40 12.94 -3.73
C LEU A 174 32.31 14.36 -4.31
N GLN A 175 31.22 14.67 -5.00
CA GLN A 175 30.95 16.01 -5.52
C GLN A 175 30.06 16.76 -4.54
N GLN A 176 30.44 17.99 -4.19
CA GLN A 176 29.60 18.85 -3.36
C GLN A 176 28.33 19.23 -4.12
N VAL A 177 27.19 19.04 -3.48
CA VAL A 177 25.89 19.42 -4.02
C VAL A 177 25.69 20.92 -3.79
N THR A 178 25.64 21.69 -4.88
CA THR A 178 25.41 23.14 -4.85
C THR A 178 23.97 23.53 -5.11
N ALA A 179 23.16 22.62 -5.68
CA ALA A 179 21.75 22.86 -5.95
C ALA A 179 20.89 22.67 -4.67
N GLN A 180 19.78 23.39 -4.61
CA GLN A 180 18.80 23.26 -3.52
C GLN A 180 18.04 21.92 -3.57
N GLU A 181 17.90 21.36 -4.77
CA GLU A 181 17.24 20.08 -5.02
C GLU A 181 18.04 19.31 -6.08
N VAL A 182 18.29 18.03 -5.86
CA VAL A 182 18.95 17.15 -6.82
C VAL A 182 18.14 15.89 -7.03
N GLU A 183 17.78 15.62 -8.28
CA GLU A 183 17.16 14.35 -8.67
C GLU A 183 18.22 13.24 -8.77
N ILE A 184 17.99 12.14 -8.04
CA ILE A 184 18.87 10.96 -8.08
C ILE A 184 18.28 9.91 -9.01
N LYS A 185 18.98 9.62 -10.11
CA LYS A 185 18.56 8.62 -11.11
C LYS A 185 19.29 7.28 -10.99
N HIS A 186 20.36 7.23 -10.22
CA HIS A 186 21.26 6.08 -10.10
C HIS A 186 21.65 5.85 -8.65
N ALA A 187 22.11 4.64 -8.32
CA ALA A 187 22.68 4.37 -7.01
C ALA A 187 23.78 5.38 -6.67
N ALA A 188 23.78 5.86 -5.44
CA ALA A 188 24.63 6.97 -5.03
C ALA A 188 24.99 6.91 -3.55
N VAL A 189 26.20 7.35 -3.22
CA VAL A 189 26.64 7.56 -1.85
C VAL A 189 26.39 9.03 -1.49
N ILE A 190 25.67 9.24 -0.39
CA ILE A 190 25.32 10.56 0.13
C ILE A 190 26.03 10.74 1.46
N GLN A 191 26.76 11.84 1.60
CA GLN A 191 27.46 12.20 2.83
C GLN A 191 27.13 13.64 3.24
N THR A 192 26.83 13.85 4.51
CA THR A 192 26.69 15.19 5.11
C THR A 192 27.95 15.59 5.87
N GLY A 193 28.30 16.86 5.84
CA GLY A 193 29.36 17.47 6.65
C GLY A 193 28.97 17.73 8.12
N ASN A 194 29.88 18.37 8.86
CA ASN A 194 29.80 18.50 10.33
C ASN A 194 28.66 19.39 10.86
N ARG A 195 28.08 20.25 10.02
CA ARG A 195 27.00 21.19 10.38
C ARG A 195 25.89 21.22 9.33
N SER A 196 25.78 20.15 8.54
CA SER A 196 24.79 20.04 7.50
C SER A 196 23.86 18.87 7.76
N SER A 197 22.69 18.95 7.15
CA SER A 197 21.73 17.86 7.11
C SER A 197 21.25 17.69 5.68
N ALA A 198 20.62 16.58 5.37
CA ALA A 198 19.98 16.39 4.07
C ALA A 198 18.69 15.61 4.25
N THR A 199 17.70 15.87 3.40
CA THR A 199 16.47 15.10 3.34
C THR A 199 16.40 14.42 1.98
N LEU A 200 16.28 13.09 1.99
CA LEU A 200 16.11 12.26 0.82
C LEU A 200 14.65 11.81 0.76
N LEU A 201 13.93 12.26 -0.27
CA LEU A 201 12.57 11.84 -0.56
C LEU A 201 12.65 10.63 -1.49
N LEU A 202 12.28 9.46 -0.97
CA LEU A 202 12.22 8.21 -1.73
C LEU A 202 10.86 8.11 -2.40
N ARG A 203 10.63 8.97 -3.40
CA ARG A 203 9.34 9.09 -4.09
C ARG A 203 8.24 9.44 -3.08
N ASP A 204 7.11 8.74 -3.13
CA ASP A 204 6.01 8.85 -2.16
C ASP A 204 6.06 7.75 -1.08
N ARG A 205 7.17 6.99 -1.00
CA ARG A 205 7.25 5.76 -0.17
C ARG A 205 7.90 5.99 1.17
N ALA A 206 8.86 6.91 1.22
CA ALA A 206 9.60 7.18 2.44
C ALA A 206 10.31 8.53 2.41
N VAL A 207 10.61 9.03 3.59
CA VAL A 207 11.48 10.19 3.81
C VAL A 207 12.65 9.75 4.69
N VAL A 208 13.86 10.02 4.24
CA VAL A 208 15.10 9.73 4.98
C VAL A 208 15.79 11.04 5.30
N ARG A 209 15.89 11.39 6.57
CA ARG A 209 16.60 12.61 7.02
C ARG A 209 17.94 12.23 7.62
N LEU A 210 18.99 12.86 7.09
CA LEU A 210 20.39 12.65 7.43
C LEU A 210 20.82 13.79 8.36
N ASP A 211 21.35 13.44 9.52
CA ASP A 211 21.98 14.40 10.42
C ASP A 211 23.40 14.75 9.96
N ALA A 212 24.11 15.61 10.69
CA ALA A 212 25.52 15.90 10.45
C ALA A 212 26.40 14.64 10.49
N ASN A 213 27.47 14.62 9.69
CA ASN A 213 28.46 13.53 9.62
C ASN A 213 27.86 12.15 9.32
N THR A 214 26.85 12.12 8.46
CA THR A 214 26.11 10.91 8.15
C THR A 214 26.42 10.46 6.73
N THR A 215 26.69 9.17 6.58
CA THR A 215 26.98 8.55 5.29
C THR A 215 26.00 7.41 5.05
N ILE A 216 25.31 7.47 3.91
CA ILE A 216 24.46 6.38 3.41
C ILE A 216 24.81 6.07 1.96
N ALA A 217 24.53 4.84 1.53
CA ALA A 217 24.45 4.49 0.12
C ALA A 217 22.99 4.22 -0.24
N LEU A 218 22.50 4.82 -1.32
CA LEU A 218 21.21 4.52 -1.91
C LEU A 218 21.42 3.40 -2.93
N ASP A 219 20.90 2.21 -2.63
CA ASP A 219 21.17 0.99 -3.39
C ASP A 219 20.11 0.76 -4.47
N ASP A 220 18.83 1.00 -4.14
CA ASP A 220 17.71 0.82 -5.06
C ASP A 220 17.03 2.15 -5.39
N VAL A 221 17.15 2.55 -6.67
CA VAL A 221 16.47 3.72 -7.25
C VAL A 221 15.28 3.32 -8.13
N THR A 222 15.01 2.03 -8.27
CA THR A 222 13.99 1.51 -9.18
C THR A 222 12.59 1.83 -8.67
N ASP A 223 11.68 2.09 -9.61
CA ASP A 223 10.27 2.33 -9.26
C ASP A 223 9.49 1.03 -9.03
N THR A 224 10.14 -0.13 -9.21
CA THR A 224 9.45 -1.41 -9.07
C THR A 224 9.43 -1.84 -7.61
N LEU A 225 8.24 -1.86 -6.99
CA LEU A 225 8.01 -2.66 -5.78
C LEU A 225 8.11 -4.13 -6.18
N ARG A 226 9.33 -4.66 -6.22
CA ARG A 226 9.57 -6.06 -6.59
C ARG A 226 9.11 -6.96 -5.45
N PRO A 227 8.45 -8.09 -5.74
CA PRO A 227 8.21 -9.11 -4.73
C PRO A 227 9.53 -9.52 -4.08
N ALA A 228 9.50 -9.77 -2.76
CA ALA A 228 10.66 -9.93 -1.86
C ALA A 228 11.56 -11.18 -2.10
N THR A 229 11.68 -11.66 -3.34
CA THR A 229 12.43 -12.90 -3.66
C THR A 229 13.94 -12.75 -3.49
N LEU A 230 14.47 -11.52 -3.46
CA LEU A 230 15.83 -11.21 -3.05
C LEU A 230 15.78 -10.05 -2.04
N PRO A 231 16.60 -10.07 -0.97
CA PRO A 231 16.73 -8.93 -0.06
C PRO A 231 17.45 -7.80 -0.79
N SER A 232 16.74 -7.06 -1.63
CA SER A 232 17.23 -5.79 -2.16
C SER A 232 17.08 -4.75 -1.05
N HIS A 233 18.21 -4.26 -0.56
CA HIS A 233 18.24 -3.14 0.36
C HIS A 233 17.82 -1.88 -0.40
N THR A 234 16.99 -1.04 0.24
CA THR A 234 16.67 0.28 -0.31
C THR A 234 17.86 1.20 -0.14
N LEU A 235 18.48 1.16 1.04
CA LEU A 235 19.66 1.94 1.37
C LEU A 235 20.57 1.19 2.34
N THR A 236 21.85 1.49 2.31
CA THR A 236 22.86 1.01 3.26
C THR A 236 23.29 2.15 4.17
N PHE A 237 23.12 1.97 5.47
CA PHE A 237 23.55 2.92 6.50
C PHE A 237 24.96 2.61 6.97
N VAL A 238 25.89 3.55 6.73
CA VAL A 238 27.33 3.37 7.00
C VAL A 238 27.70 3.97 8.36
N SER A 239 27.41 5.26 8.57
CA SER A 239 27.77 5.98 9.80
C SER A 239 26.90 7.22 10.03
N GLY A 240 26.96 7.78 11.24
CA GLY A 240 26.24 9.00 11.63
C GLY A 240 24.88 8.72 12.26
N ARG A 241 23.87 9.54 11.93
CA ARG A 241 22.51 9.41 12.44
C ARG A 241 21.49 9.70 11.35
N ILE A 242 20.52 8.80 11.19
CA ILE A 242 19.41 8.93 10.24
C ILE A 242 18.06 8.85 10.95
N TRP A 243 17.07 9.47 10.33
CA TRP A 243 15.65 9.29 10.61
C TRP A 243 14.98 8.76 9.34
N VAL A 244 14.20 7.70 9.46
CA VAL A 244 13.47 7.10 8.34
C VAL A 244 12.00 7.03 8.68
N GLN A 245 11.18 7.74 7.90
CA GLN A 245 9.74 7.61 7.90
C GLN A 245 9.35 6.79 6.68
N SER A 246 8.75 5.62 6.86
CA SER A 246 8.17 4.83 5.77
C SER A 246 6.66 4.98 5.77
N PHE A 247 6.05 4.99 4.60
CA PHE A 247 4.60 4.94 4.44
C PHE A 247 4.13 3.56 3.99
N LEU A 248 5.01 2.57 3.76
CA LEU A 248 4.62 1.29 3.17
C LEU A 248 4.04 0.33 4.23
N PRO A 249 2.87 -0.29 4.02
CA PRO A 249 2.27 -1.24 4.95
C PRO A 249 3.08 -2.54 5.06
N SER A 250 2.88 -3.32 6.13
CA SER A 250 3.67 -4.54 6.39
C SER A 250 3.45 -5.68 5.39
N GLY A 251 2.37 -5.63 4.62
CA GLY A 251 2.11 -6.57 3.53
C GLY A 251 3.00 -6.38 2.30
N LEU A 252 3.66 -5.23 2.19
CA LEU A 252 4.54 -4.87 1.10
C LEU A 252 6.00 -4.89 1.55
N PRO A 253 6.98 -5.00 0.62
CA PRO A 253 8.38 -4.78 0.96
C PRO A 253 8.57 -3.39 1.57
N GLY A 254 8.97 -3.35 2.84
CA GLY A 254 9.23 -2.09 3.56
C GLY A 254 10.54 -1.46 3.12
N VAL A 255 10.82 -0.26 3.66
CA VAL A 255 12.10 0.41 3.43
C VAL A 255 13.18 -0.38 4.16
N THR A 256 14.03 -1.06 3.40
CA THR A 256 15.05 -1.95 3.95
C THR A 256 16.37 -1.23 4.05
N ILE A 257 16.84 -1.05 5.28
CA ILE A 257 18.08 -0.36 5.62
C ILE A 257 19.12 -1.43 5.97
N ALA A 258 20.12 -1.63 5.11
CA ALA A 258 21.24 -2.51 5.39
C ALA A 258 22.20 -1.83 6.37
N THR A 259 22.76 -2.60 7.29
CA THR A 259 23.83 -2.16 8.18
C THR A 259 24.92 -3.22 8.30
N ALA A 260 26.06 -2.86 8.87
CA ALA A 260 27.13 -3.81 9.15
C ALA A 260 26.70 -4.97 10.08
N GLN A 261 25.64 -4.78 10.87
CA GLN A 261 25.16 -5.75 11.86
C GLN A 261 23.84 -6.40 11.48
N GLY A 262 23.17 -6.02 10.38
CA GLY A 262 21.91 -6.63 9.96
C GLY A 262 21.03 -5.69 9.15
N ASN A 263 19.76 -6.04 8.98
CA ASN A 263 18.81 -5.21 8.23
C ASN A 263 17.74 -4.66 9.15
N VAL A 264 17.35 -3.40 8.95
CA VAL A 264 16.19 -2.78 9.59
C VAL A 264 15.16 -2.52 8.51
N ILE A 265 13.97 -3.11 8.64
CA ILE A 265 12.87 -2.98 7.68
C ILE A 265 11.80 -2.11 8.33
N VAL A 266 11.51 -0.94 7.74
CA VAL A 266 10.54 0.02 8.28
C VAL A 266 9.23 -0.09 7.51
N HIS A 267 8.11 -0.18 8.23
CA HIS A 267 6.75 -0.26 7.66
C HIS A 267 5.82 0.73 8.37
N GLU A 268 5.26 1.68 7.62
CA GLU A 268 4.38 2.75 8.12
C GLU A 268 4.90 3.49 9.37
N GLY A 269 6.20 3.41 9.68
CA GLY A 269 6.76 3.86 10.95
C GLY A 269 7.89 4.86 10.80
N SER A 270 8.22 5.47 11.94
CA SER A 270 9.30 6.44 12.06
C SER A 270 10.41 5.90 12.96
N VAL A 271 11.60 5.77 12.39
CA VAL A 271 12.73 5.09 13.02
C VAL A 271 13.95 5.99 13.02
N SER A 272 14.56 6.17 14.19
CA SER A 272 15.90 6.76 14.30
C SER A 272 16.94 5.65 14.36
N MET A 273 18.00 5.79 13.57
CA MET A 273 19.20 4.94 13.66
C MET A 273 20.42 5.80 13.90
N ALA A 274 21.27 5.40 14.85
CA ALA A 274 22.51 6.09 15.15
C ALA A 274 23.66 5.09 15.30
N SER A 275 24.79 5.40 14.66
CA SER A 275 26.03 4.65 14.79
C SER A 275 26.89 5.26 15.88
N ALA A 276 27.34 4.44 16.82
CA ALA A 276 28.28 4.81 17.87
C ALA A 276 29.39 3.75 17.94
N SER A 277 30.56 4.11 18.46
CA SER A 277 31.61 3.14 18.78
C SER A 277 31.48 2.72 20.25
N ASP A 278 31.60 1.42 20.52
CA ASP A 278 31.74 0.92 21.88
C ASP A 278 33.12 1.26 22.47
N ALA A 279 33.34 0.91 23.74
CA ALA A 279 34.62 1.12 24.42
C ALA A 279 35.81 0.39 23.75
N HIS A 280 35.54 -0.60 22.89
CA HIS A 280 36.53 -1.39 22.16
C HIS A 280 36.66 -0.96 20.69
N GLY A 281 35.97 0.10 20.27
CA GLY A 281 35.95 0.59 18.89
C GLY A 281 35.05 -0.20 17.94
N ASN A 282 34.25 -1.16 18.42
CA ASN A 282 33.26 -1.86 17.61
C ASN A 282 32.08 -0.93 17.34
N GLY A 283 31.60 -0.91 16.08
CA GLY A 283 30.39 -0.19 15.74
C GLY A 283 29.16 -0.82 16.41
N ILE A 284 28.43 -0.01 17.17
CA ILE A 284 27.09 -0.28 17.70
C ILE A 284 26.10 0.57 16.92
N ILE A 285 25.05 -0.06 16.39
CA ILE A 285 23.94 0.68 15.81
C ILE A 285 22.76 0.63 16.77
N THR A 286 22.33 1.79 17.24
CA THR A 286 21.10 1.91 18.04
C THR A 286 19.95 2.18 17.09
N VAL A 287 18.89 1.36 17.19
CA VAL A 287 17.64 1.50 16.45
C VAL A 287 16.54 1.86 17.44
N LEU A 288 15.81 2.92 17.16
CA LEU A 288 14.75 3.48 18.00
C LEU A 288 13.50 3.67 17.14
N VAL A 289 12.39 3.08 17.54
CA VAL A 289 11.11 3.20 16.84
C VAL A 289 10.26 4.23 17.57
N ALA A 290 10.13 5.41 16.96
CA ALA A 290 9.37 6.52 17.54
C ALA A 290 7.88 6.41 17.24
N ASP A 291 7.55 5.87 16.05
CA ASP A 291 6.17 5.65 15.62
C ASP A 291 5.99 4.33 14.86
N ARG A 292 4.81 3.73 15.01
CA ARG A 292 4.39 2.42 14.50
C ARG A 292 5.39 1.29 14.74
N ARG A 293 6.08 0.79 13.70
CA ARG A 293 6.90 -0.42 13.80
C ARG A 293 8.10 -0.47 12.86
N ALA A 294 9.05 -1.31 13.23
CA ALA A 294 10.15 -1.76 12.39
C ALA A 294 10.48 -3.23 12.69
N THR A 295 10.97 -3.96 11.69
CA THR A 295 11.46 -5.33 11.89
C THR A 295 12.96 -5.37 11.70
N ILE A 296 13.67 -5.92 12.68
CA ILE A 296 15.11 -6.13 12.61
C ILE A 296 15.37 -7.56 12.18
N VAL A 297 16.20 -7.72 11.16
CA VAL A 297 16.69 -9.02 10.68
C VAL A 297 18.17 -9.12 11.01
N HIS A 298 18.50 -9.95 12.01
CA HIS A 298 19.86 -10.19 12.46
C HIS A 298 20.19 -11.69 12.37
N GLY A 299 20.99 -12.07 11.36
CA GLY A 299 21.16 -13.47 10.98
C GLY A 299 19.82 -14.09 10.57
N ALA A 300 19.45 -15.22 11.18
CA ALA A 300 18.17 -15.89 10.94
C ALA A 300 17.02 -15.35 11.80
N LYS A 301 17.28 -14.43 12.75
CA LYS A 301 16.27 -13.94 13.69
C LYS A 301 15.60 -12.68 13.15
N LYS A 302 14.27 -12.67 13.20
CA LYS A 302 13.44 -11.48 13.01
C LYS A 302 12.96 -11.00 14.36
N ILE A 303 13.15 -9.72 14.65
CA ILE A 303 12.76 -9.10 15.92
C ILE A 303 11.87 -7.91 15.56
N PRO A 304 10.56 -7.99 15.80
CA PRO A 304 9.69 -6.83 15.66
C PRO A 304 10.01 -5.83 16.78
N LEU A 305 10.03 -4.55 16.42
CA LEU A 305 10.07 -3.41 17.32
C LEU A 305 8.82 -2.57 17.05
N VAL A 306 8.19 -2.11 18.12
CA VAL A 306 7.02 -1.22 18.06
C VAL A 306 7.34 0.15 18.63
N ALA A 307 6.41 1.10 18.49
CA ALA A 307 6.56 2.46 18.97
C ALA A 307 6.93 2.50 20.46
N GLY A 308 7.96 3.29 20.78
CA GLY A 308 8.50 3.38 22.13
C GLY A 308 9.45 2.26 22.50
N GLU A 309 9.94 1.49 21.52
CA GLU A 309 10.97 0.48 21.72
C GLU A 309 12.27 0.84 21.03
N ARG A 310 13.37 0.33 21.60
CA ARG A 310 14.70 0.46 21.04
C ARG A 310 15.51 -0.80 21.24
N THR A 311 16.49 -0.99 20.39
CA THR A 311 17.50 -2.04 20.55
C THR A 311 18.86 -1.55 20.07
N ALA A 312 19.91 -2.20 20.57
CA ALA A 312 21.27 -1.99 20.09
C ALA A 312 21.69 -3.22 19.30
N LEU A 313 22.04 -3.03 18.02
CA LEU A 313 22.62 -4.02 17.15
C LEU A 313 24.10 -4.17 17.49
N ALA A 314 24.38 -4.84 18.60
CA ALA A 314 25.73 -5.14 19.07
C ALA A 314 25.76 -6.53 19.70
N GLY A 315 26.39 -7.48 19.00
CA GLY A 315 26.48 -8.88 19.44
C GLY A 315 25.12 -9.60 19.57
N ALA A 316 25.17 -10.83 20.06
CA ALA A 316 23.99 -11.62 20.41
C ALA A 316 24.01 -11.96 21.91
N PRO A 317 22.86 -11.97 22.61
CA PRO A 317 21.50 -11.75 22.12
C PRO A 317 21.12 -10.25 22.03
N LEU A 318 20.28 -9.93 21.05
CA LEU A 318 19.68 -8.60 20.92
C LEU A 318 18.62 -8.39 22.03
N LEU A 319 18.71 -7.26 22.74
CA LEU A 319 17.83 -6.93 23.85
C LEU A 319 16.94 -5.74 23.49
N VAL A 320 15.64 -6.00 23.37
CA VAL A 320 14.62 -4.96 23.20
C VAL A 320 14.39 -4.26 24.54
N LYS A 321 14.46 -2.93 24.54
CA LYS A 321 14.24 -2.08 25.71
C LYS A 321 13.14 -1.08 25.39
N LYS A 322 12.35 -0.70 26.40
CA LYS A 322 11.48 0.47 26.31
C LYS A 322 12.32 1.74 26.20
N MET A 323 11.82 2.66 25.40
CA MET A 323 12.35 4.00 25.24
C MET A 323 12.05 4.81 26.50
N MET A 324 13.02 5.60 26.95
CA MET A 324 12.87 6.50 28.09
C MET A 324 12.27 7.83 27.65
N ASP A 325 11.55 8.53 28.52
CA ASP A 325 10.96 9.83 28.21
C ASP A 325 11.97 10.87 27.71
N LYS A 326 13.21 10.81 28.22
CA LYS A 326 14.31 11.68 27.75
C LYS A 326 14.67 11.47 26.27
N GLU A 327 14.45 10.27 25.74
CA GLU A 327 14.71 9.93 24.33
C GLU A 327 13.58 10.52 23.46
N TYR A 328 12.32 10.50 23.92
CA TYR A 328 11.23 11.27 23.29
C TYR A 328 11.45 12.78 23.38
N ALA A 329 12.05 13.27 24.46
CA ALA A 329 12.34 14.68 24.65
C ALA A 329 13.55 15.18 23.84
N ASP A 330 14.33 14.28 23.24
CA ASP A 330 15.47 14.63 22.41
C ASP A 330 15.04 15.51 21.22
N ALA A 331 15.79 16.60 21.00
CA ALA A 331 15.42 17.59 19.98
C ALA A 331 15.38 16.99 18.56
N TRP A 332 16.22 15.99 18.28
CA TRP A 332 16.22 15.28 17.00
C TRP A 332 14.91 14.51 16.81
N VAL A 333 14.49 13.74 17.81
CA VAL A 333 13.27 12.91 17.75
C VAL A 333 12.03 13.80 17.64
N ARG A 334 11.89 14.81 18.51
CA ARG A 334 10.75 15.74 18.47
C ARG A 334 10.64 16.49 17.14
N SER A 335 11.76 17.03 16.65
CA SER A 335 11.78 17.78 15.40
C SER A 335 11.35 16.89 14.23
N ASN A 336 11.89 15.68 14.13
CA ASN A 336 11.52 14.76 13.06
C ASN A 336 10.06 14.29 13.14
N LEU A 337 9.53 13.95 14.33
CA LEU A 337 8.11 13.60 14.48
C LEU A 337 7.19 14.74 14.03
N SER A 338 7.54 15.99 14.35
CA SER A 338 6.75 17.14 13.88
C SER A 338 6.81 17.33 12.36
N LEU A 339 7.98 17.07 11.76
CA LEU A 339 8.14 17.12 10.31
C LEU A 339 7.42 15.96 9.63
N ASP A 340 7.39 14.79 10.23
CA ASP A 340 6.74 13.58 9.69
C ASP A 340 5.25 13.81 9.44
N ALA A 341 4.54 14.41 10.40
CA ALA A 341 3.13 14.76 10.25
C ALA A 341 2.89 15.73 9.09
N VAL A 342 3.76 16.74 8.92
CA VAL A 342 3.67 17.71 7.82
C VAL A 342 3.92 17.04 6.47
N HIS A 343 4.99 16.25 6.35
CA HIS A 343 5.32 15.57 5.10
C HIS A 343 4.26 14.55 4.70
N GLN A 344 3.68 13.84 5.67
CA GLN A 344 2.60 12.91 5.40
C GLN A 344 1.37 13.62 4.80
N GLN A 345 0.99 14.77 5.37
CA GLN A 345 -0.11 15.58 4.81
C GLN A 345 0.21 16.09 3.40
N GLU A 346 1.44 16.52 3.14
CA GLU A 346 1.89 16.94 1.80
C GLU A 346 1.83 15.80 0.79
N ILE A 347 2.34 14.61 1.15
CA ILE A 347 2.31 13.41 0.30
C ILE A 347 0.87 13.01 0.01
N VAL A 348 0.01 12.97 1.03
CA VAL A 348 -1.42 12.67 0.85
C VAL A 348 -2.08 13.67 -0.09
N ALA A 349 -1.81 14.98 0.07
CA ALA A 349 -2.36 16.00 -0.82
C ALA A 349 -1.86 15.84 -2.26
N LEU A 350 -0.59 15.48 -2.46
CA LEU A 350 -0.01 15.22 -3.78
C LEU A 350 -0.61 13.96 -4.42
N GLN A 351 -0.68 12.85 -3.68
CA GLN A 351 -1.30 11.59 -4.13
C GLN A 351 -2.77 11.82 -4.51
N GLN A 352 -3.52 12.54 -3.67
CA GLN A 352 -4.91 12.88 -3.94
C GLN A 352 -5.06 13.73 -5.21
N ARG A 353 -4.23 14.77 -5.40
CA ARG A 353 -4.26 15.59 -6.61
C ARG A 353 -3.97 14.76 -7.87
N ARG A 354 -2.99 13.85 -7.80
CA ARG A 354 -2.64 12.96 -8.91
C ARG A 354 -3.81 12.02 -9.24
N ARG A 355 -4.44 11.40 -8.25
CA ARG A 355 -5.61 10.52 -8.46
C ARG A 355 -6.81 11.28 -9.03
N VAL A 356 -7.11 12.47 -8.51
CA VAL A 356 -8.19 13.32 -9.05
C VAL A 356 -7.90 13.70 -10.50
N ALA A 357 -6.65 14.04 -10.84
CA ALA A 357 -6.26 14.33 -12.22
C ALA A 357 -6.38 13.10 -13.14
N SER A 358 -6.08 11.90 -12.65
CA SER A 358 -6.19 10.64 -13.39
C SER A 358 -7.62 10.13 -13.58
N ALA A 359 -8.57 10.55 -12.73
CA ALA A 359 -9.96 10.07 -12.76
C ALA A 359 -10.67 10.34 -14.11
N GLY A 360 -10.37 11.49 -14.73
CA GLY A 360 -10.98 11.91 -15.98
C GLY A 360 -12.50 12.10 -15.85
N ILE A 361 -13.28 11.46 -16.75
CA ILE A 361 -14.76 11.54 -16.71
C ILE A 361 -15.27 10.70 -15.54
N LEU A 362 -15.98 11.35 -14.60
CA LEU A 362 -16.53 10.76 -13.39
C LEU A 362 -17.86 10.00 -13.63
N PRO A 363 -18.24 9.06 -12.74
CA PRO A 363 -19.48 8.30 -12.83
C PRO A 363 -20.77 9.11 -12.88
N ASN A 364 -20.79 10.28 -12.23
CA ASN A 364 -21.92 11.23 -12.24
C ASN A 364 -22.02 12.05 -13.54
N SER A 365 -21.07 11.91 -14.47
CA SER A 365 -21.07 12.63 -15.74
C SER A 365 -21.97 11.97 -16.79
N LEU A 366 -22.65 12.80 -17.59
CA LEU A 366 -23.46 12.35 -18.74
C LEU A 366 -22.69 11.48 -19.73
N PHE A 367 -21.38 11.69 -19.88
CA PHE A 367 -20.53 10.97 -20.83
C PHE A 367 -19.90 9.70 -20.25
N TYR A 368 -20.18 9.35 -18.98
CA TYR A 368 -19.62 8.17 -18.35
C TYR A 368 -19.97 6.83 -19.06
N PRO A 369 -21.21 6.62 -19.56
CA PRO A 369 -21.53 5.42 -20.34
C PRO A 369 -20.68 5.30 -21.61
N VAL A 370 -20.34 6.43 -22.24
CA VAL A 370 -19.47 6.46 -23.42
C VAL A 370 -18.05 6.06 -23.03
N LYS A 371 -17.51 6.58 -21.92
CA LYS A 371 -16.20 6.15 -21.37
C LYS A 371 -16.16 4.63 -21.17
N ARG A 372 -17.15 4.06 -20.49
CA ARG A 372 -17.23 2.59 -20.26
C ARG A 372 -17.33 1.79 -21.56
N ALA A 373 -18.05 2.29 -22.57
CA ALA A 373 -18.12 1.65 -23.88
C ALA A 373 -16.76 1.66 -24.60
N MET A 374 -16.06 2.80 -24.56
CA MET A 374 -14.74 2.95 -25.17
C MET A 374 -13.69 2.05 -24.52
N GLU A 375 -13.69 1.94 -23.19
CA GLU A 375 -12.80 1.01 -22.46
C GLU A 375 -13.01 -0.46 -22.86
N LYS A 376 -14.28 -0.88 -23.07
CA LYS A 376 -14.59 -2.24 -23.53
C LYS A 376 -14.10 -2.48 -24.95
N VAL A 377 -14.27 -1.50 -25.84
CA VAL A 377 -13.76 -1.57 -27.22
C VAL A 377 -12.23 -1.64 -27.20
N ASP A 378 -11.57 -0.81 -26.40
CA ASP A 378 -10.12 -0.80 -26.29
C ASP A 378 -9.56 -2.13 -25.75
N LEU A 379 -10.22 -2.70 -24.74
CA LEU A 379 -9.90 -4.04 -24.23
C LEU A 379 -10.07 -5.12 -25.32
N ALA A 380 -11.17 -5.08 -26.07
CA ALA A 380 -11.47 -6.04 -27.12
C ALA A 380 -10.46 -5.97 -28.29
N LEU A 381 -10.01 -4.76 -28.63
CA LEU A 381 -8.99 -4.53 -29.65
C LEU A 381 -7.57 -4.85 -29.18
N THR A 382 -7.37 -5.12 -27.89
CA THR A 382 -6.07 -5.49 -27.34
C THR A 382 -5.82 -6.98 -27.55
N LEU A 383 -4.92 -7.29 -28.49
CA LEU A 383 -4.67 -8.64 -28.97
C LEU A 383 -3.75 -9.44 -28.04
N SER A 384 -2.75 -8.80 -27.44
CA SER A 384 -1.82 -9.46 -26.51
C SER A 384 -2.53 -9.78 -25.19
N PRO A 385 -2.49 -11.03 -24.70
CA PRO A 385 -3.06 -11.39 -23.40
C PRO A 385 -2.45 -10.58 -22.25
N GLN A 386 -1.14 -10.36 -22.27
CA GLN A 386 -0.45 -9.56 -21.27
C GLN A 386 -0.91 -8.10 -21.30
N ALA A 387 -0.92 -7.48 -22.49
CA ALA A 387 -1.38 -6.10 -22.64
C ALA A 387 -2.86 -5.94 -22.25
N ARG A 388 -3.67 -6.99 -22.44
CA ARG A 388 -5.07 -7.00 -21.99
C ARG A 388 -5.16 -6.98 -20.46
N VAL A 389 -4.36 -7.79 -19.78
CA VAL A 389 -4.26 -7.78 -18.30
C VAL A 389 -3.79 -6.42 -17.80
N GLU A 390 -2.72 -5.87 -18.36
CA GLU A 390 -2.21 -4.53 -18.02
C GLU A 390 -3.29 -3.45 -18.18
N LYS A 391 -4.07 -3.49 -19.28
CA LYS A 391 -5.19 -2.57 -19.48
C LYS A 391 -6.35 -2.79 -18.51
N GLN A 392 -6.64 -4.02 -18.11
CA GLN A 392 -7.66 -4.26 -17.08
C GLN A 392 -7.24 -3.69 -15.74
N LEU A 393 -5.97 -3.85 -15.38
CA LEU A 393 -5.38 -3.25 -14.17
C LEU A 393 -5.40 -1.73 -14.25
N LEU A 394 -5.09 -1.13 -15.40
CA LEU A 394 -5.20 0.32 -15.62
C LEU A 394 -6.65 0.82 -15.47
N HIS A 395 -7.63 0.10 -16.03
CA HIS A 395 -9.03 0.43 -15.85
C HIS A 395 -9.47 0.29 -14.38
N ALA A 396 -8.93 -0.69 -13.65
CA ALA A 396 -9.19 -0.83 -12.22
C ALA A 396 -8.66 0.39 -11.45
N ASP A 397 -7.39 0.78 -11.65
CA ASP A 397 -6.83 1.99 -11.03
C ASP A 397 -7.59 3.27 -11.41
N THR A 398 -8.14 3.32 -12.63
CA THR A 398 -9.05 4.40 -13.04
C THR A 398 -10.32 4.43 -12.17
N ARG A 399 -10.90 3.28 -11.80
CA ARG A 399 -12.04 3.23 -10.86
C ARG A 399 -11.67 3.74 -9.48
N LEU A 400 -10.48 3.40 -8.99
CA LEU A 400 -10.00 3.90 -7.71
C LEU A 400 -9.78 5.42 -7.75
N SER A 401 -9.25 5.94 -8.87
CA SER A 401 -9.09 7.37 -9.10
C SER A 401 -10.43 8.11 -9.20
N GLU A 402 -11.43 7.52 -9.83
CA GLU A 402 -12.81 8.04 -9.83
C GLU A 402 -13.41 8.09 -8.42
N ALA A 403 -13.21 7.05 -7.60
CA ALA A 403 -13.61 7.06 -6.19
C ALA A 403 -12.92 8.21 -5.44
N ALA A 404 -11.61 8.39 -5.64
CA ALA A 404 -10.85 9.46 -5.02
C ALA A 404 -11.41 10.85 -5.38
N ALA A 405 -11.78 11.06 -6.65
CA ALA A 405 -12.39 12.29 -7.11
C ALA A 405 -13.77 12.55 -6.48
N LEU A 406 -14.63 11.53 -6.41
CA LEU A 406 -15.94 11.64 -5.76
C LEU A 406 -15.83 11.96 -4.27
N LEU A 407 -14.90 11.30 -3.55
CA LEU A 407 -14.63 11.57 -2.13
C LEU A 407 -14.12 13.01 -1.92
N ASN A 408 -13.31 13.52 -2.86
CA ASN A 408 -12.83 14.90 -2.84
C ASN A 408 -13.95 15.93 -3.08
N GLU A 409 -14.90 15.61 -3.95
CA GLU A 409 -16.12 16.41 -4.19
C GLU A 409 -17.13 16.33 -3.03
N GLY A 410 -16.88 15.46 -2.04
CA GLY A 410 -17.79 15.22 -0.91
C GLY A 410 -19.02 14.37 -1.29
N ASN A 411 -18.97 13.68 -2.42
CA ASN A 411 -20.04 12.80 -2.87
C ASN A 411 -19.94 11.43 -2.18
N THR A 412 -21.03 10.98 -1.56
CA THR A 412 -21.14 9.68 -0.89
C THR A 412 -21.20 8.49 -1.86
N ASP A 413 -21.40 8.74 -3.16
CA ASP A 413 -21.52 7.70 -4.19
C ASP A 413 -20.17 7.03 -4.58
N ALA A 414 -19.09 7.29 -3.84
CA ALA A 414 -17.79 6.68 -4.08
C ALA A 414 -17.77 5.15 -3.89
N SER A 415 -18.78 4.58 -3.20
CA SER A 415 -18.90 3.13 -2.99
C SER A 415 -19.00 2.33 -4.31
N GLY A 416 -19.66 2.89 -5.33
CA GLY A 416 -19.80 2.24 -6.63
C GLY A 416 -18.45 1.99 -7.32
N PRO A 417 -17.62 3.03 -7.54
CA PRO A 417 -16.29 2.85 -8.12
C PRO A 417 -15.33 2.01 -7.27
N LEU A 418 -15.41 2.08 -5.93
CA LEU A 418 -14.62 1.20 -5.06
C LEU A 418 -14.98 -0.28 -5.25
N HIS A 419 -16.27 -0.58 -5.37
CA HIS A 419 -16.75 -1.93 -5.69
C HIS A 419 -16.28 -2.38 -7.09
N ASP A 420 -16.37 -1.50 -8.10
CA ASP A 420 -15.89 -1.77 -9.45
C ASP A 420 -14.36 -2.02 -9.49
N TYR A 421 -13.57 -1.29 -8.70
CA TYR A 421 -12.13 -1.52 -8.52
C TYR A 421 -11.87 -2.94 -8.00
N ARG A 422 -12.48 -3.29 -6.86
CA ARG A 422 -12.33 -4.60 -6.23
C ARG A 422 -12.72 -5.73 -7.19
N ALA A 423 -13.88 -5.62 -7.83
CA ALA A 423 -14.37 -6.60 -8.79
C ALA A 423 -13.43 -6.75 -10.00
N ALA A 424 -12.88 -5.65 -10.51
CA ALA A 424 -11.94 -5.69 -11.62
C ALA A 424 -10.63 -6.40 -11.26
N ILE A 425 -10.03 -6.09 -10.10
CA ILE A 425 -8.81 -6.76 -9.65
C ILE A 425 -9.03 -8.25 -9.42
N LEU A 426 -10.12 -8.63 -8.74
CA LEU A 426 -10.44 -10.04 -8.50
C LEU A 426 -10.71 -10.79 -9.81
N ALA A 427 -11.43 -10.18 -10.76
CA ALA A 427 -11.67 -10.80 -12.06
C ALA A 427 -10.37 -11.01 -12.85
N VAL A 428 -9.40 -10.08 -12.75
CA VAL A 428 -8.07 -10.27 -13.34
C VAL A 428 -7.34 -11.40 -12.63
N ALA A 429 -7.29 -11.39 -11.30
CA ALA A 429 -6.62 -12.40 -10.49
C ALA A 429 -7.15 -13.81 -10.78
N ASP A 430 -8.48 -14.01 -10.78
CA ASP A 430 -9.13 -15.29 -11.09
C ASP A 430 -8.88 -15.72 -12.55
N GLY A 431 -8.85 -14.74 -13.47
CA GLY A 431 -8.59 -14.97 -14.89
C GLY A 431 -7.12 -15.30 -15.23
N THR A 432 -6.17 -15.04 -14.32
CA THR A 432 -4.74 -15.27 -14.57
C THR A 432 -4.36 -16.77 -14.63
N GLY A 433 -5.17 -17.65 -14.03
CA GLY A 433 -4.88 -19.08 -13.93
C GLY A 433 -3.53 -19.35 -13.25
N SER A 434 -2.82 -20.40 -13.66
CA SER A 434 -1.48 -20.72 -13.14
C SER A 434 -0.34 -19.92 -13.80
N ASN A 435 -0.64 -18.81 -14.50
CA ASN A 435 0.40 -18.00 -15.14
C ASN A 435 1.07 -17.07 -14.12
N VAL A 436 2.25 -17.49 -13.66
CA VAL A 436 3.08 -16.75 -12.70
C VAL A 436 3.36 -15.32 -13.14
N GLY A 437 3.52 -15.06 -14.44
CA GLY A 437 3.78 -13.73 -14.97
C GLY A 437 2.62 -12.76 -14.72
N PHE A 438 1.39 -13.20 -14.92
CA PHE A 438 0.20 -12.36 -14.69
C PHE A 438 -0.06 -12.17 -13.19
N HIS A 439 0.18 -13.20 -12.38
CA HIS A 439 0.09 -13.05 -10.92
C HIS A 439 1.08 -11.99 -10.40
N ASN A 440 2.31 -11.98 -10.91
CA ASN A 440 3.30 -10.96 -10.56
C ASN A 440 2.87 -9.55 -10.99
N LEU A 441 2.24 -9.39 -12.15
CA LEU A 441 1.70 -8.09 -12.58
C LEU A 441 0.60 -7.59 -11.64
N VAL A 442 -0.34 -8.46 -11.25
CA VAL A 442 -1.41 -8.12 -10.29
C VAL A 442 -0.81 -7.71 -8.94
N GLN A 443 0.14 -8.50 -8.43
CA GLN A 443 0.80 -8.21 -7.15
C GLN A 443 1.62 -6.91 -7.21
N THR A 444 2.31 -6.65 -8.31
CA THR A 444 3.04 -5.38 -8.51
C THR A 444 2.09 -4.19 -8.53
N GLN A 445 0.97 -4.29 -9.25
CA GLN A 445 -0.04 -3.24 -9.30
C GLN A 445 -0.66 -3.00 -7.91
N LEU A 446 -1.04 -4.06 -7.19
CA LEU A 446 -1.59 -3.96 -5.84
C LEU A 446 -0.59 -3.32 -4.88
N ALA A 447 0.70 -3.70 -4.98
CA ALA A 447 1.75 -3.09 -4.19
C ALA A 447 1.90 -1.59 -4.46
N GLN A 448 1.89 -1.20 -5.74
CA GLN A 448 1.94 0.22 -6.14
C GLN A 448 0.72 0.97 -5.62
N THR A 449 -0.48 0.44 -5.86
CA THR A 449 -1.73 1.07 -5.42
C THR A 449 -1.81 1.18 -3.90
N ALA A 450 -1.35 0.16 -3.16
CA ALA A 450 -1.29 0.19 -1.71
C ALA A 450 -0.31 1.25 -1.21
N ALA A 451 0.88 1.38 -1.82
CA ALA A 451 1.82 2.45 -1.49
C ALA A 451 1.23 3.85 -1.73
N ASP A 452 0.48 4.04 -2.81
CA ASP A 452 -0.16 5.31 -3.17
C ASP A 452 -1.31 5.74 -2.24
N VAL A 453 -1.80 4.83 -1.39
CA VAL A 453 -2.89 5.11 -0.44
C VAL A 453 -2.47 4.91 1.02
N ALA A 454 -1.24 4.47 1.26
CA ALA A 454 -0.83 4.06 2.60
C ALA A 454 -0.67 5.21 3.59
N ALA A 455 -0.29 6.40 3.09
CA ALA A 455 -0.20 7.62 3.89
C ALA A 455 -1.57 8.16 4.35
N LEU A 456 -2.69 7.63 3.84
CA LEU A 456 -4.04 8.03 4.22
C LEU A 456 -4.38 7.55 5.64
N GLU A 457 -4.82 8.48 6.49
CA GLU A 457 -5.24 8.24 7.87
C GLU A 457 -6.76 8.21 8.01
N THR A 458 -7.27 7.60 9.08
CA THR A 458 -8.71 7.41 9.39
C THR A 458 -9.53 8.71 9.46
N GLY A 459 -8.89 9.87 9.65
CA GLY A 459 -9.53 11.19 9.58
C GLY A 459 -9.64 11.80 8.18
N ASN A 460 -8.95 11.23 7.19
CA ASN A 460 -8.94 11.75 5.82
C ASN A 460 -10.17 11.29 5.04
N LYS A 461 -10.80 12.20 4.28
CA LYS A 461 -11.95 11.86 3.41
C LYS A 461 -11.65 10.74 2.41
N ALA A 462 -10.38 10.59 2.02
CA ALA A 462 -9.91 9.57 1.09
C ALA A 462 -9.59 8.23 1.77
N TYR A 463 -9.65 8.11 3.10
CA TYR A 463 -9.36 6.86 3.82
C TYR A 463 -10.09 5.60 3.30
N PRO A 464 -11.35 5.68 2.83
CA PRO A 464 -12.02 4.53 2.21
C PRO A 464 -11.26 3.91 1.04
N LEU A 465 -10.39 4.66 0.35
CA LEU A 465 -9.50 4.13 -0.68
C LEU A 465 -8.50 3.13 -0.07
N LYS A 466 -7.87 3.48 1.06
CA LYS A 466 -6.92 2.61 1.77
C LYS A 466 -7.60 1.31 2.19
N VAL A 467 -8.79 1.40 2.80
CA VAL A 467 -9.60 0.24 3.19
C VAL A 467 -9.89 -0.65 1.99
N ALA A 468 -10.40 -0.08 0.90
CA ALA A 468 -10.76 -0.85 -0.30
C ALA A 468 -9.54 -1.54 -0.93
N VAL A 469 -8.38 -0.89 -0.96
CA VAL A 469 -7.14 -1.47 -1.51
C VAL A 469 -6.61 -2.58 -0.62
N LEU A 470 -6.57 -2.40 0.70
CA LEU A 470 -6.14 -3.44 1.64
C LEU A 470 -7.06 -4.67 1.58
N GLU A 471 -8.39 -4.47 1.62
CA GLU A 471 -9.36 -5.56 1.50
C GLU A 471 -9.26 -6.29 0.16
N THR A 472 -9.08 -5.55 -0.95
CA THR A 472 -8.91 -6.14 -2.27
C THR A 472 -7.63 -6.96 -2.33
N THR A 473 -6.54 -6.45 -1.74
CA THR A 473 -5.26 -7.15 -1.68
C THR A 473 -5.38 -8.45 -0.88
N ALA A 474 -6.07 -8.45 0.26
CA ALA A 474 -6.30 -9.66 1.06
C ALA A 474 -7.24 -10.67 0.39
N ALA A 475 -8.15 -10.21 -0.47
CA ALA A 475 -9.07 -11.08 -1.20
C ALA A 475 -8.43 -11.76 -2.44
N VAL A 476 -7.28 -11.28 -2.91
CA VAL A 476 -6.59 -11.84 -4.08
C VAL A 476 -5.93 -13.18 -3.72
N PRO A 477 -6.18 -14.26 -4.48
CA PRO A 477 -5.55 -15.55 -4.22
C PRO A 477 -4.01 -15.46 -4.21
N GLY A 478 -3.36 -16.10 -3.23
CA GLY A 478 -1.90 -16.11 -3.11
C GLY A 478 -1.29 -14.82 -2.58
N SER A 479 -2.11 -13.85 -2.15
CA SER A 479 -1.66 -12.64 -1.45
C SER A 479 -0.86 -12.96 -0.18
N SER A 480 0.15 -12.13 0.10
CA SER A 480 0.88 -12.15 1.38
C SER A 480 0.04 -11.60 2.53
N LEU A 481 -0.95 -10.76 2.22
CA LEU A 481 -1.86 -10.15 3.19
C LEU A 481 -3.08 -11.04 3.40
N LYS A 482 -3.37 -11.36 4.65
CA LYS A 482 -4.58 -12.07 5.05
C LYS A 482 -5.65 -11.07 5.51
N PRO A 483 -6.94 -11.44 5.51
CA PRO A 483 -8.01 -10.60 6.04
C PRO A 483 -7.77 -10.15 7.50
N GLU A 484 -7.17 -11.02 8.32
CA GLU A 484 -6.84 -10.72 9.71
C GLU A 484 -5.74 -9.63 9.81
N ASP A 485 -4.76 -9.66 8.91
CA ASP A 485 -3.69 -8.66 8.83
C ASP A 485 -4.28 -7.29 8.50
N VAL A 486 -5.21 -7.24 7.53
CA VAL A 486 -5.90 -6.00 7.12
C VAL A 486 -6.68 -5.44 8.29
N GLN A 487 -7.49 -6.26 8.97
CA GLN A 487 -8.28 -5.78 10.10
C GLN A 487 -7.39 -5.26 11.24
N GLY A 488 -6.25 -5.91 11.48
CA GLY A 488 -5.23 -5.41 12.39
C GLY A 488 -4.66 -4.04 12.01
N MET A 489 -4.32 -3.85 10.75
CA MET A 489 -3.86 -2.55 10.24
C MET A 489 -4.91 -1.46 10.44
N LEU A 490 -6.19 -1.77 10.17
CA LEU A 490 -7.29 -0.81 10.35
C LEU A 490 -7.50 -0.44 11.83
N VAL A 491 -7.34 -1.40 12.75
CA VAL A 491 -7.40 -1.11 14.20
C VAL A 491 -6.24 -0.23 14.63
N VAL A 492 -5.01 -0.52 14.17
CA VAL A 492 -3.84 0.31 14.45
C VAL A 492 -4.02 1.74 13.89
N ASP A 493 -4.50 1.88 12.66
CA ASP A 493 -4.80 3.19 12.06
C ASP A 493 -5.88 3.96 12.86
N ALA A 494 -6.89 3.26 13.39
CA ALA A 494 -7.92 3.87 14.24
C ALA A 494 -7.34 4.33 15.59
N LEU A 495 -6.51 3.50 16.23
CA LEU A 495 -5.82 3.86 17.48
C LEU A 495 -4.87 5.05 17.28
N ALA A 496 -4.15 5.09 16.17
CA ALA A 496 -3.28 6.22 15.82
C ALA A 496 -4.07 7.53 15.68
N ALA A 497 -5.23 7.51 15.00
CA ALA A 497 -6.05 8.72 14.93
C ALA A 497 -6.66 9.12 16.28
N ILE A 498 -7.08 8.15 17.11
CA ILE A 498 -7.52 8.45 18.47
C ILE A 498 -6.39 9.15 19.22
N LYS A 499 -5.16 8.65 19.13
CA LYS A 499 -3.98 9.29 19.75
C LYS A 499 -3.81 10.73 19.28
N HIS A 500 -3.90 10.99 17.98
CA HIS A 500 -3.84 12.36 17.46
C HIS A 500 -4.99 13.26 17.95
N THR A 501 -6.21 12.73 18.10
CA THR A 501 -7.32 13.51 18.67
C THR A 501 -7.10 13.85 20.15
N VAL A 502 -6.47 12.95 20.91
CA VAL A 502 -6.06 13.21 22.30
C VAL A 502 -4.97 14.27 22.36
N GLU A 503 -3.94 14.17 21.52
CA GLU A 503 -2.85 15.15 21.43
C GLU A 503 -3.37 16.54 21.00
N ALA A 504 -4.42 16.59 20.17
CA ALA A 504 -5.10 17.81 19.79
C ALA A 504 -6.01 18.39 20.90
N GLY A 505 -6.20 17.67 22.02
CA GLY A 505 -7.03 18.09 23.15
C GLY A 505 -8.54 17.82 23.00
N ASP A 506 -8.97 17.15 21.93
CA ASP A 506 -10.39 16.79 21.72
C ASP A 506 -10.71 15.43 22.36
N LEU A 507 -10.74 15.44 23.70
CA LEU A 507 -10.99 14.23 24.51
C LEU A 507 -12.39 13.65 24.28
N ALA A 508 -13.38 14.47 23.93
CA ALA A 508 -14.74 14.02 23.69
C ALA A 508 -14.82 13.20 22.40
N LYS A 509 -14.21 13.69 21.33
CA LYS A 509 -14.10 12.96 20.07
C LYS A 509 -13.25 11.70 20.22
N ALA A 510 -12.10 11.80 20.89
CA ALA A 510 -11.24 10.64 21.14
C ALA A 510 -12.00 9.51 21.86
N LYS A 511 -12.80 9.87 22.87
CA LYS A 511 -13.65 8.91 23.59
C LYS A 511 -14.72 8.30 22.69
N ALA A 512 -15.40 9.10 21.87
CA ALA A 512 -16.42 8.60 20.94
C ALA A 512 -15.84 7.67 19.88
N ASP A 513 -14.68 8.02 19.30
CA ASP A 513 -13.96 7.20 18.32
C ASP A 513 -13.48 5.88 18.96
N PHE A 514 -13.02 5.93 20.21
CA PHE A 514 -12.65 4.75 20.98
C PHE A 514 -13.83 3.84 21.32
N GLU A 515 -14.98 4.40 21.75
CA GLU A 515 -16.21 3.64 21.98
C GLU A 515 -16.72 2.99 20.69
N ASN A 516 -16.62 3.68 19.54
CA ASN A 516 -16.95 3.12 18.24
C ASN A 516 -16.03 1.94 17.89
N LEU A 517 -14.72 2.08 18.10
CA LEU A 517 -13.76 1.00 17.91
C LEU A 517 -14.07 -0.20 18.82
N GLN A 518 -14.45 0.04 20.08
CA GLN A 518 -14.86 -1.02 21.02
C GLN A 518 -16.14 -1.74 20.61
N SER A 519 -17.11 -0.99 20.08
CA SER A 519 -18.41 -1.53 19.66
C SER A 519 -18.31 -2.49 18.47
N GLN A 520 -17.20 -2.41 17.72
CA GLN A 520 -16.83 -3.43 16.73
C GLN A 520 -16.42 -4.69 17.51
N SER A 521 -17.44 -5.52 17.81
CA SER A 521 -17.44 -6.74 18.63
C SER A 521 -16.31 -7.75 18.33
N SER A 522 -15.56 -7.52 17.27
CA SER A 522 -14.37 -8.26 16.89
C SER A 522 -13.15 -8.01 17.76
N LEU A 523 -12.96 -6.90 18.49
CA LEU A 523 -11.63 -6.61 19.10
C LEU A 523 -11.03 -7.76 19.94
N THR A 524 -11.85 -8.44 20.76
CA THR A 524 -11.39 -9.55 21.60
C THR A 524 -11.05 -10.81 20.78
N ASP A 525 -11.82 -11.07 19.73
CA ASP A 525 -11.55 -12.19 18.80
C ASP A 525 -10.39 -11.84 17.87
N LEU A 526 -10.23 -10.56 17.55
CA LEU A 526 -9.18 -9.98 16.74
C LEU A 526 -7.84 -10.14 17.45
N GLU A 527 -7.77 -9.79 18.73
CA GLU A 527 -6.53 -9.86 19.51
C GLU A 527 -5.86 -11.25 19.44
N ARG A 528 -6.67 -12.32 19.34
CA ARG A 528 -6.16 -13.69 19.15
C ARG A 528 -5.77 -14.01 17.71
N ALA A 529 -6.45 -13.43 16.74
CA ALA A 529 -6.21 -13.62 15.31
C ALA A 529 -5.09 -12.73 14.74
N LEU A 530 -4.73 -11.64 15.43
CA LEU A 530 -3.74 -10.68 14.96
C LEU A 530 -2.32 -11.27 14.95
N PRO A 531 -1.52 -10.95 13.92
CA PRO A 531 -0.07 -11.14 13.95
C PRO A 531 0.55 -10.56 15.23
N GLU A 532 1.59 -11.23 15.74
CA GLU A 532 2.26 -10.84 16.98
C GLU A 532 2.80 -9.40 16.93
N ASP A 533 3.33 -8.98 15.77
CA ASP A 533 3.83 -7.62 15.56
C ASP A 533 2.72 -6.57 15.60
N VAL A 534 1.60 -6.80 14.92
CA VAL A 534 0.43 -5.91 14.91
C VAL A 534 -0.19 -5.80 16.30
N ARG A 535 -0.25 -6.92 17.02
CA ARG A 535 -0.78 -6.98 18.39
C ARG A 535 0.08 -6.19 19.35
N ASN A 536 1.40 -6.40 19.33
CA ASN A 536 2.33 -5.64 20.16
C ASN A 536 2.24 -4.13 19.87
N GLU A 537 2.01 -3.75 18.61
CA GLU A 537 1.81 -2.36 18.19
C GLU A 537 0.51 -1.78 18.74
N ALA A 538 -0.61 -2.51 18.58
CA ALA A 538 -1.90 -2.14 19.14
C ALA A 538 -1.84 -2.02 20.68
N ASP A 539 -1.25 -2.98 21.37
CA ASP A 539 -1.09 -2.98 22.83
C ASP A 539 -0.23 -1.80 23.31
N SER A 540 0.86 -1.51 22.60
CA SER A 540 1.73 -0.36 22.91
C SER A 540 0.99 0.97 22.74
N THR A 541 0.22 1.11 21.65
CA THR A 541 -0.55 2.31 21.35
C THR A 541 -1.68 2.49 22.35
N PHE A 542 -2.36 1.40 22.70
CA PHE A 542 -3.41 1.35 23.69
C PHE A 542 -2.91 1.74 25.08
N THR A 543 -1.76 1.18 25.49
CA THR A 543 -1.13 1.52 26.78
C THR A 543 -0.78 3.00 26.84
N ASN A 544 -0.19 3.54 25.77
CA ASN A 544 0.15 4.96 25.67
C ASN A 544 -1.10 5.87 25.67
N LEU A 545 -2.17 5.44 24.99
CA LEU A 545 -3.46 6.13 25.00
C LEU A 545 -4.09 6.13 26.39
N ALA A 546 -4.07 4.99 27.09
CA ALA A 546 -4.61 4.88 28.44
C ALA A 546 -3.88 5.79 29.44
N ILE A 547 -2.55 5.90 29.32
CA ILE A 547 -1.74 6.84 30.11
C ILE A 547 -2.12 8.29 29.77
N THR A 548 -2.22 8.63 28.48
CA THR A 548 -2.52 10.01 28.05
C THR A 548 -3.95 10.45 28.40
N LEU A 549 -4.93 9.55 28.29
CA LEU A 549 -6.33 9.79 28.69
C LEU A 549 -6.52 9.76 30.22
N GLY A 550 -5.51 9.27 30.95
CA GLY A 550 -5.59 8.84 32.34
C GLY A 550 -4.56 9.49 33.25
N ASP A 551 -4.84 10.72 33.67
CA ASP A 551 -4.63 11.09 35.08
C ASP A 551 -5.22 9.93 35.92
N GLU A 552 -4.37 9.13 36.58
CA GLU A 552 -4.57 7.70 36.93
C GLU A 552 -5.91 7.34 37.58
N LYS A 553 -6.62 8.31 38.17
CA LYS A 553 -7.90 8.16 38.86
C LYS A 553 -9.14 8.26 37.97
N LYS A 554 -9.06 8.87 36.78
CA LYS A 554 -10.21 9.01 35.85
C LYS A 554 -10.23 7.96 34.74
N ALA A 555 -9.06 7.42 34.37
CA ALA A 555 -8.99 6.27 33.46
C ALA A 555 -9.76 5.06 33.99
N ALA A 556 -9.74 4.82 35.30
CA ALA A 556 -10.50 3.72 35.92
C ALA A 556 -12.03 3.81 35.75
N THR A 557 -12.58 4.95 35.35
CA THR A 557 -14.04 5.13 35.13
C THR A 557 -14.43 5.09 33.65
N ILE A 558 -13.52 5.43 32.73
CA ILE A 558 -13.76 5.39 31.27
C ILE A 558 -13.29 4.06 30.67
N VAL A 559 -12.36 3.38 31.35
CA VAL A 559 -11.85 2.05 31.02
C VAL A 559 -12.48 1.05 32.00
N GLN A 560 -13.79 0.79 31.86
CA GLN A 560 -14.28 -0.59 31.99
C GLN A 560 -14.06 -1.29 30.65
N VAL A 561 -12.85 -1.19 30.11
CA VAL A 561 -12.30 -2.31 29.35
C VAL A 561 -12.35 -3.47 30.33
N PRO A 562 -12.78 -4.69 29.96
CA PRO A 562 -12.52 -5.85 30.81
C PRO A 562 -11.04 -5.77 31.08
N ALA A 563 -10.67 -5.36 32.31
CA ALA A 563 -9.28 -5.15 32.66
C ALA A 563 -8.59 -6.38 32.10
N LEU A 564 -7.66 -6.19 31.15
CA LEU A 564 -6.74 -7.22 30.71
C LEU A 564 -6.44 -7.94 32.00
N SER A 565 -6.99 -9.13 32.18
CA SER A 565 -6.80 -9.87 33.39
C SER A 565 -5.38 -10.33 33.26
N THR A 566 -4.45 -9.42 33.57
CA THR A 566 -3.07 -9.69 33.91
C THR A 566 -3.04 -10.69 35.05
N SER A 567 -4.17 -10.82 35.77
CA SER A 567 -4.52 -11.96 36.60
C SER A 567 -4.65 -13.26 35.78
N LEU A 568 -3.71 -14.18 35.96
CA LEU A 568 -3.80 -15.57 35.54
C LEU A 568 -5.19 -16.14 35.85
N SER A 569 -5.80 -16.78 34.85
CA SER A 569 -7.03 -17.54 35.06
C SER A 569 -6.76 -18.69 36.05
N ASP A 570 -7.78 -19.10 36.81
CA ASP A 570 -7.62 -20.24 37.73
C ASP A 570 -7.17 -21.52 37.00
N ALA A 571 -7.52 -21.66 35.71
CA ALA A 571 -7.06 -22.74 34.86
C ALA A 571 -5.55 -22.70 34.59
N GLU A 572 -4.99 -21.52 34.30
CA GLU A 572 -3.55 -21.33 34.06
C GLU A 572 -2.73 -21.53 35.34
N VAL A 573 -3.23 -21.02 36.48
CA VAL A 573 -2.60 -21.28 37.79
C VAL A 573 -2.57 -22.78 38.08
N LEU A 574 -3.68 -23.49 37.86
CA LEU A 574 -3.73 -24.94 38.02
C LEU A 574 -2.83 -25.67 37.02
N GLN A 575 -2.64 -25.14 35.81
CA GLN A 575 -1.75 -25.72 34.81
C GLN A 575 -0.28 -25.59 35.23
N SER A 576 0.14 -24.44 35.75
CA SER A 576 1.48 -24.25 36.33
C SER A 576 1.72 -25.20 37.50
N LEU A 577 0.72 -25.38 38.38
CA LEU A 577 0.79 -26.37 39.46
C LEU A 577 0.94 -27.81 38.95
N ARG A 578 0.22 -28.17 37.87
CA ARG A 578 0.35 -29.49 37.22
C ARG A 578 1.74 -29.69 36.64
N ARG A 579 2.33 -28.69 35.99
CA ARG A 579 3.70 -28.77 35.42
C ARG A 579 4.76 -29.01 36.49
N ILE A 580 4.63 -28.36 37.65
CA ILE A 580 5.52 -28.62 38.80
C ILE A 580 5.36 -30.06 39.30
N ARG A 581 4.13 -30.59 39.35
CA ARG A 581 3.82 -31.97 39.78
C ARG A 581 4.34 -33.06 38.83
N THR A 582 4.57 -32.77 37.55
CA THR A 582 5.06 -33.76 36.57
C THR A 582 6.39 -34.39 37.00
N TYR A 583 7.22 -33.65 37.75
CA TYR A 583 8.50 -34.12 38.22
C TYR A 583 8.37 -34.78 39.59
N LYS A 584 8.91 -35.99 39.76
CA LYS A 584 8.83 -36.77 41.01
C LYS A 584 9.97 -36.47 42.01
N GLY A 585 11.09 -35.93 41.54
CA GLY A 585 12.25 -35.65 42.39
C GLY A 585 12.32 -34.19 42.84
N ALA A 586 12.73 -33.95 44.10
CA ALA A 586 12.83 -32.64 44.74
C ALA A 586 13.57 -31.59 43.88
N ARG A 587 14.72 -31.98 43.29
CA ARG A 587 15.53 -31.10 42.44
C ARG A 587 14.83 -30.74 41.12
N GLY A 588 14.06 -31.68 40.55
CA GLY A 588 13.28 -31.43 39.32
C GLY A 588 12.10 -30.49 39.58
N GLN A 589 11.40 -30.70 40.70
CA GLN A 589 10.31 -29.84 41.15
C GLN A 589 10.80 -28.42 41.44
N TYR A 590 11.96 -28.28 42.11
CA TYR A 590 12.58 -26.98 42.36
C TYR A 590 12.93 -26.23 41.07
N ASN A 591 13.62 -26.91 40.14
CA ASN A 591 13.99 -26.29 38.87
C ASN A 591 12.76 -25.84 38.09
N GLN A 592 11.69 -26.65 38.06
CA GLN A 592 10.45 -26.28 37.40
C GLN A 592 9.73 -25.13 38.13
N PHE A 593 9.70 -25.14 39.46
CA PHE A 593 9.15 -24.05 40.27
C PHE A 593 9.87 -22.73 39.98
N VAL A 594 11.20 -22.70 39.97
CA VAL A 594 11.99 -21.50 39.64
C VAL A 594 11.69 -21.01 38.22
N LEU A 595 11.50 -21.92 37.27
CA LEU A 595 11.18 -21.60 35.88
C LEU A 595 9.78 -20.98 35.76
N GLU A 596 8.77 -21.58 36.38
CA GLU A 596 7.40 -21.06 36.40
C GLU A 596 7.34 -19.71 37.12
N MET A 597 7.99 -19.56 38.28
CA MET A 597 8.03 -18.30 39.01
C MET A 597 8.73 -17.20 38.20
N ARG A 598 9.79 -17.52 37.45
CA ARG A 598 10.43 -16.56 36.53
C ARG A 598 9.49 -16.13 35.41
N MET A 599 8.75 -17.08 34.83
CA MET A 599 7.77 -16.80 33.77
C MET A 599 6.61 -15.94 34.30
N ILE A 600 6.09 -16.25 35.49
CA ILE A 600 5.04 -15.47 36.16
C ILE A 600 5.57 -14.07 36.48
N LYS A 601 6.79 -13.93 37.01
CA LYS A 601 7.39 -12.62 37.29
C LYS A 601 7.58 -11.76 36.04
N GLN A 602 7.86 -12.38 34.88
CA GLN A 602 8.04 -11.68 33.61
C GLN A 602 6.72 -11.29 32.94
N ARG A 603 5.67 -12.10 33.08
CA ARG A 603 4.39 -11.93 32.36
C ARG A 603 3.24 -11.43 33.21
N HIS A 604 3.21 -11.79 34.50
CA HIS A 604 2.10 -11.61 35.44
C HIS A 604 2.62 -11.21 36.84
N ARG A 605 3.39 -10.11 36.90
CA ARG A 605 4.09 -9.68 38.13
C ARG A 605 3.15 -9.54 39.33
N ASP A 606 1.90 -9.12 39.08
CA ASP A 606 0.91 -8.86 40.14
C ASP A 606 0.30 -10.15 40.73
N ASP A 607 0.41 -11.29 40.04
CA ASP A 607 -0.09 -12.59 40.52
C ASP A 607 0.91 -13.43 41.28
N GLU A 608 2.18 -13.00 41.34
CA GLU A 608 3.26 -13.74 42.00
C GLU A 608 2.83 -14.15 43.42
N GLY A 609 2.24 -13.22 44.17
CA GLY A 609 1.71 -13.48 45.51
C GLY A 609 0.46 -14.39 45.54
N ARG A 610 -0.41 -14.34 44.52
CA ARG A 610 -1.59 -15.22 44.44
C ARG A 610 -1.19 -16.67 44.18
N VAL A 611 -0.25 -16.90 43.25
CA VAL A 611 0.27 -18.25 42.94
C VAL A 611 1.03 -18.82 44.14
N LEU A 612 1.87 -18.03 44.81
CA LEU A 612 2.58 -18.47 46.01
C LEU A 612 1.63 -18.83 47.16
N ARG A 613 0.57 -18.05 47.41
CA ARG A 613 -0.46 -18.40 48.41
C ARG A 613 -1.18 -19.71 48.08
N LEU A 614 -1.46 -19.96 46.80
CA LEU A 614 -2.08 -21.22 46.38
C LEU A 614 -1.12 -22.41 46.50
N LEU A 615 0.17 -22.21 46.20
CA LEU A 615 1.22 -23.22 46.42
C LEU A 615 1.41 -23.55 47.90
N LEU A 616 1.29 -22.57 48.79
CA LEU A 616 1.32 -22.80 50.25
C LEU A 616 0.08 -23.54 50.75
N ARG A 617 -1.08 -23.27 50.16
CA ARG A 617 -2.35 -23.91 50.54
C ARG A 617 -2.50 -25.33 49.98
N TYR A 618 -1.96 -25.58 48.78
CA TYR A 618 -2.06 -26.87 48.09
C TYR A 618 -0.71 -27.32 47.51
N PRO A 619 0.31 -27.55 48.37
CA PRO A 619 1.65 -27.84 47.90
C PRO A 619 1.70 -29.18 47.13
N PRO A 620 2.38 -29.23 45.97
CA PRO A 620 2.71 -30.48 45.28
C PRO A 620 3.50 -31.48 46.12
N SER A 621 4.37 -30.96 47.00
CA SER A 621 5.26 -31.69 47.90
C SER A 621 5.71 -30.75 49.02
N GLU A 622 6.21 -31.31 50.13
CA GLU A 622 6.78 -30.52 51.23
C GLU A 622 7.99 -29.68 50.79
N ASP A 623 8.77 -30.17 49.83
CA ASP A 623 9.89 -29.41 49.26
C ASP A 623 9.40 -28.14 48.55
N VAL A 624 8.36 -28.26 47.70
CA VAL A 624 7.77 -27.10 47.00
C VAL A 624 7.14 -26.11 47.98
N ARG A 625 6.54 -26.60 49.06
CA ARG A 625 6.05 -25.74 50.14
C ARG A 625 7.18 -24.92 50.74
N HIS A 626 8.29 -25.56 51.09
CA HIS A 626 9.46 -24.89 51.65
C HIS A 626 10.02 -23.81 50.70
N PHE A 627 10.08 -24.10 49.39
CA PHE A 627 10.52 -23.12 48.39
C PHE A 627 9.55 -21.94 48.24
N ALA A 628 8.23 -22.19 48.28
CA ALA A 628 7.24 -21.13 48.26
C ALA A 628 7.34 -20.23 49.51
N GLU A 629 7.60 -20.81 50.70
CA GLU A 629 7.82 -20.04 51.93
C GLU A 629 9.05 -19.14 51.84
N LEU A 630 10.16 -19.63 51.26
CA LEU A 630 11.37 -18.84 51.03
C LEU A 630 11.11 -17.67 50.08
N GLU A 631 10.37 -17.90 49.00
CA GLU A 631 10.06 -16.85 48.03
C GLU A 631 9.10 -15.80 48.60
N VAL A 632 8.12 -16.20 49.41
CA VAL A 632 7.25 -15.26 50.14
C VAL A 632 8.06 -14.40 51.10
N ARG A 633 9.03 -14.98 51.83
CA ARG A 633 9.94 -14.19 52.69
C ARG A 633 10.79 -13.21 51.88
N ARG A 634 11.30 -13.64 50.72
CA ARG A 634 12.05 -12.78 49.79
C ARG A 634 11.20 -11.59 49.33
N LEU A 635 9.96 -11.83 48.89
CA LEU A 635 9.02 -10.79 48.48
C LEU A 635 8.67 -9.84 49.63
N HIS A 636 8.47 -10.36 50.84
CA HIS A 636 8.23 -9.54 52.02
C HIS A 636 9.41 -8.60 52.32
N GLN A 637 10.65 -9.10 52.22
CA GLN A 637 11.84 -8.28 52.37
C GLN A 637 11.98 -7.23 51.26
N GLU A 638 11.70 -7.57 50.00
CA GLU A 638 11.69 -6.61 48.89
C GLU A 638 10.65 -5.50 49.11
N LEU A 639 9.46 -5.84 49.61
CA LEU A 639 8.42 -4.88 49.95
C LEU A 639 8.83 -3.94 51.09
N LEU A 640 9.46 -4.47 52.13
CA LEU A 640 9.99 -3.65 53.24
C LEU A 640 11.11 -2.72 52.75
N LEU A 641 12.00 -3.19 51.87
CA LEU A 641 13.05 -2.37 51.27
C LEU A 641 12.49 -1.28 50.34
N ASN A 642 11.46 -1.60 49.55
CA ASN A 642 10.80 -0.63 48.70
C ASN A 642 10.03 0.41 49.52
N LYS A 643 9.38 0.00 50.62
CA LYS A 643 8.71 0.91 51.56
C LYS A 643 9.71 1.83 52.27
N ALA A 644 10.90 1.33 52.61
CA ALA A 644 11.99 2.13 53.18
C ALA A 644 12.57 3.13 52.16
N LYS A 645 12.59 2.78 50.87
CA LYS A 645 13.05 3.66 49.77
C LYS A 645 11.99 4.68 49.31
N GLY A 646 10.70 4.39 49.50
CA GLY A 646 9.56 5.24 49.09
C GLY A 646 9.05 6.21 50.18
N GLY A 647 9.82 6.43 51.25
CA GLY A 647 9.39 7.19 52.43
C GLY A 647 9.38 8.72 52.29
N THR A 648 8.59 9.26 51.35
CA THR A 648 7.91 10.57 51.43
C THR A 648 6.70 10.58 50.49
N GLY A 649 5.69 9.77 50.80
CA GLY A 649 4.42 9.77 50.05
C GLY A 649 3.40 8.81 50.63
N ALA A 650 2.49 9.36 51.44
CA ALA A 650 1.24 8.82 52.01
C ALA A 650 0.91 7.32 51.79
N VAL A 651 0.93 6.54 52.88
CA VAL A 651 0.32 5.20 52.96
C VAL A 651 -1.15 5.33 53.31
N GLN A 652 -2.05 4.97 52.39
CA GLN A 652 -3.43 4.58 52.71
C GLN A 652 -3.49 3.08 52.95
N THR A 653 -4.10 2.73 54.07
CA THR A 653 -4.33 1.39 54.61
C THR A 653 -5.31 0.58 53.77
N ALA A 654 -4.91 -0.63 53.37
CA ALA A 654 -5.85 -1.70 53.02
C ALA A 654 -5.72 -2.82 54.07
N THR A 655 -6.64 -2.82 55.02
CA THR A 655 -6.88 -3.90 55.97
C THR A 655 -7.66 -5.02 55.28
N GLY A 656 -7.08 -6.23 55.26
CA GLY A 656 -7.71 -7.49 54.89
C GLY A 656 -7.04 -8.64 55.67
N PRO A 657 -7.76 -9.72 56.00
CA PRO A 657 -7.56 -10.45 57.25
C PRO A 657 -6.29 -11.29 57.27
N SER A 658 -5.70 -11.32 58.45
CA SER A 658 -4.52 -12.05 58.85
C SER A 658 -4.63 -13.56 58.65
N LEU A 659 -3.59 -14.13 58.04
CA LEU A 659 -2.96 -15.38 58.44
C LEU A 659 -1.45 -15.14 58.50
#